data_AF-A0A8T0ECQ8-F1
#
_entry.id   AF-A0A8T0ECQ8-F1
#
_cell.length_a   1.000
_cell.length_b   1.000
_cell.length_c   1.000
_cell.angle_alpha   90.00
_cell.angle_beta   90.00
_cell.angle_gamma   90.00
#
_symmetry.space_group_name_H-M   'P 1'
#
loop_
_entity.id
_entity.type
_entity.pdbx_description
1 polymer ?
#
loop_
_entity_poly.entity_id
_entity_poly.type
_entity_poly.pdbx_seq_one_letter_code
_entity_poly.pdbx_strand_id
1 'polypeptide(L)'
;MNSPSLSEFGDFSRLGDDFSFQTSTPVAKKKLKLSEQSILNSCNITSEFINDEFFDDCFPEEISFENKTKNSKELLSPGHQTHNHSVQIFPEDDIQEAELANERNRSDGEDPSGPCLSQTAKAQASKLLTQYKINDSFSSPLRKSPFQSPSSSNSYSSDIIQKLKHNVSSSPKTLISRQMKKTSLLFALDEAQKLHEQLSQTSVGPFFGLPSKMSELLRSHKGIDELYPWQKECLMLPAVKQKRNLIYSLPTSGGKTLVAEILIIRELLCYFKDAILVLPYISLVQEKVRGLAPFAIDLDFVIEECAGIKGTIPPRKRRKRHVLYICTIEKAHSLVNSMIEAKRMHEIGLIVVDELHMIGEQGGRGAVLESLLSKVTFVSKRTQIIGMSATLSNMSDLQEFLNADIYEKDFRPIELKEYVKVGKELYELADKRSEEWQLVRNLDFNYSKEMLCRDPDMITGLILEVIPQNSCLVFCPTKKHCENVAKMICQFLPDFIVDHRKEEKELLIHTLRQEGNGNVCEILVQSFKYGVAYHHSGLTMDERKLIEEAYQNGILCCLTCTSTLAAGVNLPAKRVILRAPYVGMEFITLSRYKQMIGRAGRAGIDDSGESILIIKPTDRFNVGKLLTSEMDSCQSNFITEPERLHTLFLSLVGLDIASTTSEVHSFMEHTLAAVQSRKIDSTPSSLIEDAIKNLCKHGLLKYDSGNPNSYSITNLGRAAFRGGIDIPTVEEFIKRLSQGLNGLVLHSYLHLLYLITPAEFSTSIPFSPDIFYQVYTSLDSYDIAVAEQIGVSERMVMLMASGHSFGKNKILLHHFYLSLILYDLWNQNSVWYVAQKYQVHRGVIQNLLNSASALASTLSNFCQELKEFWAYQQLLPDFVKQLSYCVTMELLPLMELPAVKRGRAKQFYTAGYKTLTDIAKANPRELMEKIVHLPYKIANQIVSAAKMIIMEKAEALHEEAELLMEEFDKNFSMLNEAVNVSIPS
;
A
#
# COMPACT_ATOMS: atom_id res chain seq x y z
N MET A 1 -49.13 4.55 -28.40
CA MET A 1 -49.06 3.07 -28.40
C MET A 1 -48.74 2.65 -26.98
N ASN A 2 -49.45 1.66 -26.44
CA ASN A 2 -49.70 1.58 -25.01
C ASN A 2 -48.73 0.66 -24.27
N SER A 3 -48.30 1.10 -23.09
CA SER A 3 -47.72 0.27 -22.03
C SER A 3 -48.79 -0.56 -21.30
N PRO A 4 -48.51 -1.78 -20.84
CA PRO A 4 -49.25 -2.41 -19.76
C PRO A 4 -48.66 -2.07 -18.38
N SER A 5 -49.53 -1.94 -17.38
CA SER A 5 -49.25 -1.53 -16.01
C SER A 5 -49.23 -2.72 -15.03
N LEU A 6 -48.68 -2.52 -13.82
CA LEU A 6 -48.82 -3.46 -12.71
C LEU A 6 -50.29 -3.61 -12.27
N SER A 7 -50.79 -4.84 -12.19
CA SER A 7 -51.94 -5.21 -11.35
C SER A 7 -52.11 -6.73 -11.22
N GLU A 8 -51.33 -7.38 -10.36
CA GLU A 8 -51.63 -8.74 -9.88
C GLU A 8 -50.92 -9.03 -8.55
N PHE A 9 -51.37 -8.35 -7.48
CA PHE A 9 -51.13 -8.75 -6.10
C PHE A 9 -52.45 -9.25 -5.52
N GLY A 10 -52.53 -10.54 -5.20
CA GLY A 10 -53.64 -11.15 -4.47
C GLY A 10 -53.31 -11.28 -2.99
N ASP A 11 -54.25 -10.90 -2.12
CA ASP A 11 -54.12 -10.98 -0.66
C ASP A 11 -53.88 -12.41 -0.17
N PHE A 12 -52.88 -12.59 0.71
CA PHE A 12 -52.77 -13.76 1.57
C PHE A 12 -53.10 -13.37 3.02
N SER A 13 -54.33 -13.66 3.45
CA SER A 13 -54.72 -13.70 4.86
C SER A 13 -55.73 -14.82 5.09
N ARG A 14 -55.62 -15.52 6.23
CA ARG A 14 -56.30 -16.81 6.58
C ARG A 14 -55.69 -18.02 5.85
N LEU A 15 -55.44 -19.20 6.45
CA LEU A 15 -55.51 -19.73 7.83
C LEU A 15 -54.14 -20.37 8.15
N GLY A 16 -53.70 -20.67 9.37
CA GLY A 16 -54.39 -21.10 10.58
C GLY A 16 -54.02 -22.56 10.86
N ASP A 17 -53.66 -22.87 12.10
CA ASP A 17 -52.95 -24.08 12.54
C ASP A 17 -53.64 -25.42 12.20
N ASP A 18 -52.86 -26.45 11.83
CA ASP A 18 -52.85 -27.77 12.50
C ASP A 18 -51.87 -28.79 11.85
N PHE A 19 -51.61 -29.89 12.57
CA PHE A 19 -50.85 -31.11 12.20
C PHE A 19 -49.31 -31.12 12.33
N SER A 20 -48.87 -31.41 13.54
CA SER A 20 -47.65 -32.20 13.81
C SER A 20 -47.77 -33.64 13.25
N PHE A 21 -46.71 -34.23 12.69
CA PHE A 21 -46.47 -35.68 12.81
C PHE A 21 -45.01 -36.11 12.56
N GLN A 22 -44.46 -36.79 13.58
CA GLN A 22 -43.49 -37.90 13.62
C GLN A 22 -42.31 -38.07 12.63
N THR A 23 -41.25 -38.63 13.23
CA THR A 23 -40.00 -39.11 12.65
C THR A 23 -40.13 -40.32 11.70
N SER A 24 -39.12 -40.45 10.83
CA SER A 24 -38.64 -41.66 10.13
C SER A 24 -39.36 -42.13 8.85
N THR A 25 -38.70 -41.98 7.70
CA THR A 25 -38.21 -43.10 6.86
C THR A 25 -37.35 -42.58 5.68
N PRO A 26 -36.46 -43.40 5.05
CA PRO A 26 -35.38 -42.88 4.21
C PRO A 26 -35.55 -43.19 2.70
N VAL A 27 -36.11 -42.26 1.91
CA VAL A 27 -36.17 -42.41 0.43
C VAL A 27 -35.85 -41.09 -0.31
N ALA A 28 -34.58 -40.67 -0.28
CA ALA A 28 -34.09 -39.59 -1.15
C ALA A 28 -32.61 -39.71 -1.61
N LYS A 29 -31.90 -40.80 -1.30
CA LYS A 29 -30.46 -40.99 -1.62
C LYS A 29 -30.17 -41.38 -3.09
N LYS A 30 -31.00 -40.96 -4.05
CA LYS A 30 -30.84 -41.32 -5.48
C LYS A 30 -31.04 -40.19 -6.51
N LYS A 31 -30.96 -38.91 -6.09
CA LYS A 31 -31.03 -37.74 -7.00
C LYS A 31 -29.92 -36.69 -6.84
N LEU A 32 -28.90 -36.93 -6.00
CA LEU A 32 -27.80 -36.00 -5.73
C LEU A 32 -26.43 -36.43 -6.32
N LYS A 33 -26.42 -37.29 -7.35
CA LYS A 33 -25.21 -37.63 -8.14
C LYS A 33 -25.22 -37.02 -9.56
N LEU A 34 -26.19 -36.17 -9.87
CA LEU A 34 -26.35 -35.54 -11.20
C LEU A 34 -25.86 -34.08 -11.26
N SER A 35 -25.48 -33.48 -10.12
CA SER A 35 -24.94 -32.12 -10.04
C SER A 35 -23.43 -32.06 -10.30
N GLU A 36 -22.64 -33.01 -9.79
CA GLU A 36 -21.17 -33.02 -9.98
C GLU A 36 -20.80 -33.18 -11.47
N GLN A 37 -21.43 -34.14 -12.17
CA GLN A 37 -21.15 -34.39 -13.59
C GLN A 37 -21.71 -33.32 -14.54
N SER A 38 -22.72 -32.55 -14.15
CA SER A 38 -23.27 -31.50 -15.03
C SER A 38 -22.40 -30.23 -15.03
N ILE A 39 -21.76 -29.91 -13.90
CA ILE A 39 -20.80 -28.78 -13.77
C ILE A 39 -19.44 -29.14 -14.41
N LEU A 40 -18.94 -30.35 -14.18
CA LEU A 40 -17.69 -30.80 -14.83
C LEU A 40 -17.80 -30.82 -16.37
N ASN A 41 -18.97 -31.19 -16.91
CA ASN A 41 -19.21 -31.20 -18.36
C ASN A 41 -19.41 -29.80 -18.97
N SER A 42 -19.77 -28.75 -18.22
CA SER A 42 -19.81 -27.38 -18.75
C SER A 42 -18.43 -26.72 -18.83
N CYS A 43 -17.44 -27.21 -18.07
CA CYS A 43 -16.09 -26.65 -18.03
C CYS A 43 -15.06 -27.29 -18.98
N ASN A 44 -15.39 -28.34 -19.75
CA ASN A 44 -14.41 -29.11 -20.56
C ASN A 44 -13.21 -29.66 -19.75
N ILE A 45 -13.39 -29.93 -18.46
CA ILE A 45 -12.36 -30.55 -17.63
C ILE A 45 -12.39 -32.06 -17.88
N THR A 46 -11.29 -32.63 -18.37
CA THR A 46 -11.19 -34.08 -18.60
C THR A 46 -11.19 -34.86 -17.27
N SER A 47 -11.68 -36.09 -17.28
CA SER A 47 -11.85 -36.90 -16.08
C SER A 47 -10.54 -37.48 -15.48
N GLU A 48 -9.39 -36.90 -15.82
CA GLU A 48 -8.07 -37.27 -15.27
C GLU A 48 -7.63 -36.37 -14.10
N PHE A 49 -8.32 -35.25 -13.87
CA PHE A 49 -7.98 -34.25 -12.84
C PHE A 49 -8.40 -34.59 -11.40
N ILE A 50 -8.74 -35.86 -11.12
CA ILE A 50 -9.03 -36.35 -9.75
C ILE A 50 -8.33 -37.70 -9.53
N ASN A 51 -7.01 -37.66 -9.36
CA ASN A 51 -6.22 -38.73 -8.73
C ASN A 51 -5.31 -38.09 -7.67
N ASP A 52 -5.42 -38.56 -6.42
CA ASP A 52 -4.60 -38.11 -5.29
C ASP A 52 -3.18 -38.74 -5.37
N GLU A 53 -2.34 -38.29 -6.30
CA GLU A 53 -0.91 -38.62 -6.37
C GLU A 53 -0.17 -37.58 -7.25
N PHE A 54 0.60 -36.69 -6.61
CA PHE A 54 1.69 -35.81 -7.13
C PHE A 54 1.75 -34.49 -6.34
N PHE A 55 2.28 -34.56 -5.11
CA PHE A 55 2.72 -33.39 -4.33
C PHE A 55 3.77 -33.83 -3.29
N ASP A 56 4.91 -34.29 -3.79
CA ASP A 56 6.19 -34.35 -3.08
C ASP A 56 7.19 -33.45 -3.84
N ASP A 57 8.27 -33.04 -3.17
CA ASP A 57 9.32 -32.12 -3.66
C ASP A 57 8.92 -30.64 -3.87
N CYS A 58 8.64 -29.92 -2.77
CA CYS A 58 8.87 -28.45 -2.70
C CYS A 58 8.92 -27.81 -1.29
N PHE A 59 9.54 -28.46 -0.29
CA PHE A 59 9.95 -27.76 0.95
C PHE A 59 11.29 -28.30 1.49
N PRO A 60 12.24 -27.44 1.91
CA PRO A 60 13.51 -27.89 2.49
C PRO A 60 13.30 -28.38 3.93
N GLU A 61 13.77 -29.60 4.22
CA GLU A 61 13.64 -30.22 5.54
C GLU A 61 14.53 -29.56 6.62
N GLU A 62 14.05 -29.62 7.87
CA GLU A 62 14.78 -29.18 9.05
C GLU A 62 15.98 -30.10 9.32
N ILE A 63 17.18 -29.51 9.44
CA ILE A 63 18.42 -30.28 9.69
C ILE A 63 18.46 -30.72 11.16
N SER A 64 17.94 -31.91 11.45
CA SER A 64 18.20 -32.64 12.71
C SER A 64 19.38 -33.61 12.55
N PHE A 65 20.55 -33.24 13.06
CA PHE A 65 21.72 -34.12 13.09
C PHE A 65 21.60 -35.17 14.21
N GLU A 66 21.27 -36.42 13.85
CA GLU A 66 21.49 -37.58 14.74
C GLU A 66 22.85 -38.26 14.48
N ASN A 67 23.59 -38.49 15.56
CA ASN A 67 24.87 -39.21 15.55
C ASN A 67 24.69 -40.71 15.31
N LYS A 68 25.40 -41.29 14.34
CA LYS A 68 25.70 -42.74 14.30
C LYS A 68 27.18 -43.02 14.10
N THR A 69 27.86 -43.23 15.22
CA THR A 69 29.19 -43.85 15.29
C THR A 69 29.14 -45.33 14.87
N LYS A 70 30.11 -45.79 14.06
CA LYS A 70 30.80 -47.08 14.25
C LYS A 70 32.03 -47.22 13.32
N ASN A 71 33.20 -47.30 13.96
CA ASN A 71 34.39 -48.14 13.70
C ASN A 71 34.89 -48.32 12.24
N SER A 72 36.20 -48.33 11.96
CA SER A 72 37.25 -48.99 12.76
C SER A 72 38.70 -48.62 12.40
N LYS A 73 39.59 -48.63 13.42
CA LYS A 73 41.05 -48.95 13.36
C LYS A 73 41.96 -47.98 12.57
N GLU A 74 43.25 -47.77 12.89
CA GLU A 74 44.18 -48.15 13.98
C GLU A 74 45.40 -47.18 13.79
N LEU A 75 46.01 -46.53 14.79
CA LEU A 75 47.13 -47.06 15.60
C LEU A 75 47.73 -45.98 16.55
N LEU A 76 48.24 -46.46 17.69
CA LEU A 76 49.27 -45.86 18.59
C LEU A 76 48.90 -44.72 19.57
N SER A 77 49.57 -44.81 20.73
CA SER A 77 49.24 -44.29 22.07
C SER A 77 50.54 -43.86 22.80
N PRO A 78 50.56 -43.46 24.10
CA PRO A 78 49.65 -42.60 24.90
C PRO A 78 50.41 -41.44 25.63
N GLY A 79 49.68 -40.52 26.27
CA GLY A 79 50.26 -39.49 27.18
C GLY A 79 49.22 -38.89 28.16
N HIS A 80 49.52 -38.91 29.45
CA HIS A 80 48.62 -38.68 30.59
C HIS A 80 48.13 -37.22 30.87
N GLN A 81 46.90 -37.12 31.41
CA GLN A 81 46.43 -36.26 32.54
C GLN A 81 46.48 -34.70 32.39
N THR A 82 45.56 -33.86 32.92
CA THR A 82 44.33 -34.02 33.75
C THR A 82 43.47 -32.72 33.78
N HIS A 83 42.23 -32.84 34.31
CA HIS A 83 41.36 -31.80 34.92
C HIS A 83 40.37 -30.94 34.08
N ASN A 84 39.12 -31.41 34.07
CA ASN A 84 37.84 -30.73 34.40
C ASN A 84 37.76 -29.18 34.41
N HIS A 85 36.75 -28.65 33.70
CA HIS A 85 35.48 -28.26 34.36
C HIS A 85 34.31 -28.25 33.36
N SER A 86 33.15 -28.76 33.77
CA SER A 86 31.95 -28.91 32.93
C SER A 86 30.91 -27.81 33.17
N VAL A 87 30.27 -27.39 32.08
CA VAL A 87 29.08 -26.54 32.03
C VAL A 87 27.86 -27.32 32.54
N GLN A 88 26.95 -26.67 33.27
CA GLN A 88 25.56 -27.14 33.40
C GLN A 88 24.55 -26.00 33.29
N ILE A 89 23.40 -26.38 32.71
CA ILE A 89 22.22 -25.59 32.38
C ILE A 89 21.26 -25.64 33.58
N PHE A 90 20.44 -24.60 33.79
CA PHE A 90 19.32 -24.61 34.74
C PHE A 90 17.97 -24.50 34.00
N PRO A 91 16.92 -25.26 34.44
CA PRO A 91 15.58 -25.23 33.86
C PRO A 91 14.59 -24.34 34.63
N GLU A 92 13.37 -24.22 34.10
CA GLU A 92 12.19 -23.64 34.74
C GLU A 92 11.48 -24.67 35.66
N ASP A 93 10.86 -24.22 36.77
CA ASP A 93 9.41 -24.38 37.07
C ASP A 93 9.01 -24.25 38.58
N ASP A 94 7.74 -23.92 38.77
CA ASP A 94 6.83 -24.10 39.93
C ASP A 94 6.94 -23.32 41.27
N ILE A 95 6.03 -22.32 41.36
CA ILE A 95 4.97 -22.11 42.38
C ILE A 95 5.16 -22.70 43.80
N GLN A 96 5.05 -21.83 44.81
CA GLN A 96 4.34 -22.16 46.07
C GLN A 96 3.74 -20.91 46.76
N GLU A 97 2.48 -21.01 47.19
CA GLU A 97 1.79 -20.02 48.02
C GLU A 97 2.18 -20.16 49.51
N ALA A 98 2.11 -19.06 50.26
CA ALA A 98 1.97 -19.10 51.72
C ALA A 98 1.28 -17.83 52.24
N GLU A 99 0.03 -17.95 52.69
CA GLU A 99 -0.62 -16.96 53.53
C GLU A 99 0.02 -16.93 54.93
N LEU A 100 0.04 -15.76 55.58
CA LEU A 100 0.09 -15.68 57.05
C LEU A 100 -0.47 -14.34 57.54
N ALA A 101 -1.59 -14.42 58.26
CA ALA A 101 -2.21 -13.29 58.94
C ALA A 101 -2.17 -13.49 60.47
N ASN A 102 -1.78 -12.45 61.21
CA ASN A 102 -2.27 -12.05 62.55
C ASN A 102 -1.37 -10.90 63.10
N GLU A 103 -1.92 -9.74 63.46
CA GLU A 103 -2.45 -9.38 64.80
C GLU A 103 -1.34 -9.22 65.88
N ARG A 104 -1.32 -8.21 66.78
CA ARG A 104 -2.34 -7.22 67.21
C ARG A 104 -1.69 -6.11 68.10
N ASN A 105 -2.53 -5.12 68.50
CA ASN A 105 -2.41 -4.17 69.65
C ASN A 105 -1.65 -2.84 69.39
N ARG A 106 -2.33 -1.67 69.38
CA ARG A 106 -2.99 -0.87 70.48
C ARG A 106 -1.97 0.06 71.19
N SER A 107 -2.27 1.26 71.71
CA SER A 107 -3.52 1.96 72.12
C SER A 107 -3.21 3.45 72.42
N ASP A 108 -4.11 4.45 72.55
CA ASP A 108 -5.52 4.70 72.18
C ASP A 108 -5.85 6.21 72.50
N GLY A 109 -6.91 6.81 71.92
CA GLY A 109 -7.57 8.06 72.42
C GLY A 109 -7.41 9.34 71.57
N GLU A 110 -8.38 10.26 71.43
CA GLU A 110 -9.76 10.38 71.96
C GLU A 110 -10.71 11.08 70.94
N ASP A 111 -12.03 10.98 71.17
CA ASP A 111 -13.18 11.58 70.46
C ASP A 111 -14.15 12.12 71.57
N PRO A 112 -15.32 12.79 71.35
CA PRO A 112 -15.93 13.35 70.13
C PRO A 112 -16.59 14.77 70.32
N SER A 113 -17.26 15.34 69.30
CA SER A 113 -18.52 16.12 69.48
C SER A 113 -19.27 16.59 68.20
N GLY A 114 -20.56 16.23 68.09
CA GLY A 114 -21.65 17.15 67.67
C GLY A 114 -21.96 17.41 66.17
N PRO A 115 -23.10 16.91 65.62
CA PRO A 115 -23.60 17.26 64.28
C PRO A 115 -24.81 18.24 64.28
N CYS A 116 -25.11 18.91 63.15
CA CYS A 116 -26.44 19.54 62.95
C CYS A 116 -26.91 19.73 61.48
N LEU A 117 -28.24 19.62 61.35
CA LEU A 117 -29.21 19.93 60.28
C LEU A 117 -29.13 21.40 59.74
N SER A 118 -29.76 21.88 58.65
CA SER A 118 -30.58 21.30 57.55
C SER A 118 -30.88 22.39 56.46
N GLN A 119 -31.49 21.97 55.34
CA GLN A 119 -32.40 22.70 54.41
C GLN A 119 -32.63 24.23 54.59
N THR A 120 -32.59 25.03 53.50
CA THR A 120 -33.80 25.50 52.76
C THR A 120 -33.55 26.49 51.61
N ALA A 121 -34.55 26.55 50.71
CA ALA A 121 -35.04 27.71 49.95
C ALA A 121 -34.25 28.33 48.78
N LYS A 122 -34.80 28.08 47.58
CA LYS A 122 -34.93 29.09 46.51
C LYS A 122 -35.56 30.38 47.07
N ALA A 123 -34.92 31.54 46.87
CA ALA A 123 -35.55 32.76 46.33
C ALA A 123 -34.65 33.99 46.51
N GLN A 124 -34.19 34.59 45.40
CA GLN A 124 -34.31 36.04 45.21
C GLN A 124 -34.15 36.37 43.72
N ALA A 125 -35.21 36.96 43.16
CA ALA A 125 -35.23 37.46 41.81
C ALA A 125 -35.11 38.99 41.80
N SER A 126 -34.79 39.54 40.62
CA SER A 126 -35.05 40.93 40.19
C SER A 126 -34.29 42.08 40.88
N LYS A 127 -33.48 42.75 40.04
CA LYS A 127 -32.92 44.13 40.04
C LYS A 127 -31.45 44.02 39.61
N LEU A 128 -31.00 44.58 38.49
CA LEU A 128 -31.42 45.82 37.84
C LEU A 128 -31.69 45.68 36.33
N LEU A 129 -32.68 46.45 35.87
CA LEU A 129 -32.93 46.81 34.46
C LEU A 129 -32.55 48.29 34.25
N THR A 130 -32.68 48.79 33.01
CA THR A 130 -32.50 50.22 32.56
C THR A 130 -31.07 50.79 32.63
N GLN A 131 -30.57 51.58 31.66
CA GLN A 131 -31.04 52.20 30.39
C GLN A 131 -29.95 51.97 29.30
N TYR A 132 -30.18 51.98 27.97
CA TYR A 132 -30.89 52.89 27.05
C TYR A 132 -31.56 52.03 25.93
N LYS A 133 -32.78 52.25 25.37
CA LYS A 133 -33.46 53.43 24.77
C LYS A 133 -32.77 54.02 23.52
N ILE A 134 -33.40 54.28 22.37
CA ILE A 134 -34.76 54.00 21.84
C ILE A 134 -34.80 54.30 20.31
N ASN A 135 -35.94 54.07 19.64
CA ASN A 135 -36.29 54.34 18.23
C ASN A 135 -35.76 53.36 17.16
N ASP A 136 -36.48 53.03 16.09
CA ASP A 136 -37.91 52.88 15.74
C ASP A 136 -37.99 52.96 14.22
N SER A 137 -38.59 51.95 13.57
CA SER A 137 -39.69 52.20 12.62
C SER A 137 -40.27 50.87 12.10
N PHE A 138 -41.59 50.75 12.22
CA PHE A 138 -42.42 49.63 11.73
C PHE A 138 -42.39 49.48 10.20
N SER A 139 -42.53 48.24 9.71
CA SER A 139 -43.82 47.77 9.13
C SER A 139 -43.73 46.38 8.48
N SER A 140 -44.76 45.57 8.72
CA SER A 140 -45.13 44.42 7.87
C SER A 140 -46.30 44.86 6.95
N PRO A 141 -46.66 44.13 5.87
CA PRO A 141 -47.37 42.85 6.04
C PRO A 141 -47.18 41.78 4.95
N LEU A 142 -47.76 40.60 5.22
CA LEU A 142 -47.99 39.47 4.31
C LEU A 142 -48.69 39.87 2.98
N ARG A 143 -48.39 39.15 1.88
CA ARG A 143 -49.37 38.91 0.80
C ARG A 143 -49.21 37.53 0.15
N LYS A 144 -50.30 37.09 -0.48
CA LYS A 144 -50.59 35.72 -0.94
C LYS A 144 -49.93 35.40 -2.30
N SER A 145 -49.93 34.11 -2.65
CA SER A 145 -49.58 33.56 -3.98
C SER A 145 -50.49 34.11 -5.10
N PRO A 146 -50.09 33.92 -6.37
CA PRO A 146 -50.59 32.73 -7.09
C PRO A 146 -49.54 32.02 -7.97
N PHE A 147 -49.90 30.82 -8.44
CA PHE A 147 -49.24 30.12 -9.54
C PHE A 147 -49.26 30.95 -10.84
N GLN A 148 -48.13 30.99 -11.55
CA GLN A 148 -48.09 31.12 -13.00
C GLN A 148 -46.94 30.26 -13.55
N SER A 149 -47.27 29.35 -14.48
CA SER A 149 -46.30 28.65 -15.31
C SER A 149 -46.12 29.40 -16.64
N PRO A 150 -44.87 29.56 -17.09
CA PRO A 150 -44.59 29.63 -18.51
C PRO A 150 -43.64 28.52 -18.95
N SER A 151 -43.97 27.91 -20.08
CA SER A 151 -43.18 26.94 -20.80
C SER A 151 -41.98 27.58 -21.51
N SER A 152 -40.77 27.12 -21.21
CA SER A 152 -39.65 27.09 -22.15
C SER A 152 -38.51 26.21 -21.60
N SER A 153 -38.08 25.23 -22.38
CA SER A 153 -36.84 24.50 -22.14
C SER A 153 -35.61 25.44 -22.20
N ASN A 154 -34.55 25.08 -21.47
CA ASN A 154 -33.24 25.75 -21.36
C ASN A 154 -33.15 26.98 -20.42
N SER A 155 -32.86 26.75 -19.13
CA SER A 155 -31.92 27.58 -18.30
C SER A 155 -31.67 27.08 -16.85
N TYR A 156 -32.37 26.03 -16.37
CA TYR A 156 -32.26 25.64 -14.95
C TYR A 156 -30.84 25.22 -14.49
N SER A 157 -29.99 24.67 -15.36
CA SER A 157 -28.59 24.35 -15.00
C SER A 157 -27.71 25.60 -14.91
N SER A 158 -27.87 26.58 -15.81
CA SER A 158 -27.06 27.81 -15.80
C SER A 158 -27.31 28.67 -14.57
N ASP A 159 -28.55 28.74 -14.09
CA ASP A 159 -28.92 29.54 -12.92
C ASP A 159 -28.42 28.93 -11.61
N ILE A 160 -28.42 27.59 -11.50
CA ILE A 160 -27.84 26.89 -10.35
C ILE A 160 -26.31 27.06 -10.37
N ILE A 161 -25.67 26.95 -11.54
CA ILE A 161 -24.23 27.18 -11.70
C ILE A 161 -23.84 28.64 -11.41
N GLN A 162 -24.64 29.63 -11.81
CA GLN A 162 -24.42 31.03 -11.46
C GLN A 162 -24.58 31.27 -9.95
N LYS A 163 -25.63 30.74 -9.32
CA LYS A 163 -25.84 30.87 -7.86
C LYS A 163 -24.73 30.17 -7.05
N LEU A 164 -24.22 29.03 -7.53
CA LEU A 164 -23.05 28.37 -6.94
C LEU A 164 -21.75 29.19 -7.14
N LYS A 165 -21.51 29.77 -8.32
CA LYS A 165 -20.38 30.69 -8.56
C LYS A 165 -20.45 31.93 -7.66
N HIS A 166 -21.64 32.48 -7.45
CA HIS A 166 -21.85 33.69 -6.66
C HIS A 166 -21.69 33.46 -5.14
N ASN A 167 -21.90 32.23 -4.65
CA ASN A 167 -21.67 31.85 -3.25
C ASN A 167 -20.19 31.47 -2.95
N VAL A 168 -19.35 31.34 -3.98
CA VAL A 168 -17.90 31.06 -3.85
C VAL A 168 -17.06 32.34 -3.74
N SER A 169 -17.62 33.51 -4.08
CA SER A 169 -16.93 34.80 -4.01
C SER A 169 -17.00 35.45 -2.62
N SER A 170 -16.16 35.02 -1.67
CA SER A 170 -16.03 35.65 -0.34
C SER A 170 -14.58 35.98 0.06
N SER A 171 -13.85 36.64 -0.84
CA SER A 171 -12.94 37.75 -0.47
C SER A 171 -12.35 38.44 -1.72
N PRO A 172 -12.28 39.78 -1.78
CA PRO A 172 -11.73 40.47 -2.96
C PRO A 172 -10.25 40.17 -3.21
N LYS A 173 -9.47 39.85 -2.16
CA LYS A 173 -8.06 39.47 -2.29
C LYS A 173 -7.85 38.12 -2.99
N THR A 174 -8.77 37.15 -2.85
CA THR A 174 -8.66 35.86 -3.56
C THR A 174 -9.14 35.94 -5.01
N LEU A 175 -10.12 36.78 -5.33
CA LEU A 175 -10.58 36.97 -6.71
C LEU A 175 -9.47 37.52 -7.62
N ILE A 176 -8.75 38.55 -7.16
CA ILE A 176 -7.63 39.15 -7.90
C ILE A 176 -6.50 38.12 -8.09
N SER A 177 -6.13 37.37 -7.04
CA SER A 177 -5.10 36.33 -7.19
C SER A 177 -5.54 35.18 -8.10
N ARG A 178 -6.83 34.79 -8.10
CA ARG A 178 -7.36 33.76 -9.01
C ARG A 178 -7.37 34.23 -10.46
N GLN A 179 -7.71 35.50 -10.72
CA GLN A 179 -7.65 36.08 -12.07
C GLN A 179 -6.20 36.20 -12.55
N MET A 180 -5.28 36.74 -11.75
CA MET A 180 -3.86 36.78 -12.11
C MET A 180 -3.26 35.38 -12.33
N LYS A 181 -3.56 34.40 -11.46
CA LYS A 181 -3.16 33.00 -11.67
C LYS A 181 -3.71 32.43 -12.97
N LYS A 182 -4.97 32.71 -13.32
CA LYS A 182 -5.58 32.23 -14.56
C LYS A 182 -4.95 32.87 -15.81
N THR A 183 -4.66 34.17 -15.79
CA THR A 183 -3.96 34.84 -16.91
C THR A 183 -2.51 34.34 -17.04
N SER A 184 -1.80 34.13 -15.92
CA SER A 184 -0.46 33.52 -15.90
C SER A 184 -0.46 32.05 -16.35
N LEU A 185 -1.51 31.28 -16.03
CA LEU A 185 -1.70 29.92 -16.55
C LEU A 185 -1.90 29.94 -18.07
N LEU A 186 -2.83 30.77 -18.56
CA LEU A 186 -3.09 30.89 -20.00
C LEU A 186 -1.84 31.32 -20.77
N PHE A 187 -1.04 32.24 -20.22
CA PHE A 187 0.25 32.61 -20.81
C PHE A 187 1.25 31.44 -20.82
N ALA A 188 1.37 30.67 -19.74
CA ALA A 188 2.27 29.52 -19.69
C ALA A 188 1.81 28.36 -20.61
N LEU A 189 0.50 28.19 -20.82
CA LEU A 189 -0.06 27.23 -21.77
C LEU A 189 0.15 27.69 -23.22
N ASP A 190 -0.02 28.98 -23.51
CA ASP A 190 0.30 29.60 -24.81
C ASP A 190 1.82 29.55 -25.11
N GLU A 191 2.68 29.79 -24.11
CA GLU A 191 4.13 29.58 -24.19
C GLU A 191 4.46 28.10 -24.46
N ALA A 192 3.80 27.15 -23.78
CA ALA A 192 3.97 25.72 -24.02
C ALA A 192 3.47 25.26 -25.40
N GLN A 193 2.36 25.82 -25.91
CA GLN A 193 1.85 25.56 -27.26
C GLN A 193 2.79 26.11 -28.34
N LYS A 194 3.28 27.35 -28.18
CA LYS A 194 4.31 27.92 -29.07
C LYS A 194 5.60 27.13 -29.03
N LEU A 195 6.01 26.64 -27.86
CA LEU A 195 7.13 25.72 -27.71
C LEU A 195 6.85 24.38 -28.41
N HIS A 196 5.63 23.84 -28.37
CA HIS A 196 5.27 22.62 -29.12
C HIS A 196 5.45 22.80 -30.63
N GLU A 197 4.94 23.91 -31.18
CA GLU A 197 5.11 24.24 -32.60
C GLU A 197 6.59 24.44 -32.97
N GLN A 198 7.37 25.09 -32.09
CA GLN A 198 8.81 25.33 -32.26
C GLN A 198 9.69 24.10 -31.95
N LEU A 199 9.22 23.09 -31.23
CA LEU A 199 9.96 21.86 -30.92
C LEU A 199 10.23 21.00 -32.17
N SER A 200 9.62 21.36 -33.31
CA SER A 200 10.02 20.92 -34.65
C SER A 200 11.43 21.38 -35.07
N GLN A 201 12.01 22.39 -34.39
CA GLN A 201 13.35 22.93 -34.63
C GLN A 201 14.10 23.18 -33.31
N THR A 202 14.97 22.24 -32.92
CA THR A 202 16.19 22.30 -32.07
C THR A 202 16.37 23.25 -30.86
N SER A 203 15.52 24.25 -30.61
CA SER A 203 15.60 25.13 -29.45
C SER A 203 14.93 24.47 -28.25
N VAL A 204 15.73 24.25 -27.20
CA VAL A 204 15.21 23.84 -25.91
C VAL A 204 14.66 25.11 -25.25
N GLY A 205 13.35 25.15 -25.00
CA GLY A 205 12.66 26.30 -24.39
C GLY A 205 13.28 26.77 -23.06
N PRO A 206 12.93 27.98 -22.58
CA PRO A 206 13.72 28.78 -21.64
C PRO A 206 14.10 28.07 -20.34
N PHE A 207 13.31 27.09 -19.89
CA PHE A 207 13.68 26.20 -18.79
C PHE A 207 13.66 24.72 -19.24
N PHE A 208 14.71 24.26 -19.92
CA PHE A 208 14.88 22.85 -20.35
C PHE A 208 13.72 22.28 -21.21
N GLY A 209 13.06 23.15 -21.98
CA GLY A 209 11.88 22.79 -22.79
C GLY A 209 10.54 22.99 -22.08
N LEU A 210 10.53 23.67 -20.93
CA LEU A 210 9.34 24.15 -20.24
C LEU A 210 9.23 25.68 -20.26
N PRO A 211 8.01 26.22 -20.05
CA PRO A 211 7.78 27.64 -19.81
C PRO A 211 8.62 28.21 -18.66
N SER A 212 9.01 29.46 -18.80
CA SER A 212 9.77 30.22 -17.78
C SER A 212 9.21 30.11 -16.35
N LYS A 213 7.87 30.16 -16.23
CA LYS A 213 7.08 29.99 -15.00
C LYS A 213 7.43 28.72 -14.20
N MET A 214 7.93 27.66 -14.82
CA MET A 214 8.31 26.44 -14.10
C MET A 214 9.44 26.70 -13.08
N SER A 215 10.39 27.57 -13.40
CA SER A 215 11.48 27.94 -12.47
C SER A 215 10.94 28.65 -11.21
N GLU A 216 9.96 29.53 -11.38
CA GLU A 216 9.27 30.22 -10.28
C GLU A 216 8.50 29.23 -9.39
N LEU A 217 7.83 28.23 -10.00
CA LEU A 217 7.09 27.20 -9.26
C LEU A 217 8.02 26.25 -8.49
N LEU A 218 9.20 25.91 -9.03
CA LEU A 218 10.21 25.13 -8.32
C LEU A 218 10.76 25.90 -7.10
N ARG A 219 11.04 27.20 -7.26
CA ARG A 219 11.41 28.08 -6.16
C ARG A 219 10.30 28.16 -5.11
N SER A 220 9.06 28.43 -5.51
CA SER A 220 7.97 28.69 -4.55
C SER A 220 7.44 27.45 -3.83
N HIS A 221 7.36 26.29 -4.50
CA HIS A 221 6.80 25.06 -3.93
C HIS A 221 7.85 24.11 -3.35
N LYS A 222 9.10 24.17 -3.83
CA LYS A 222 10.18 23.26 -3.39
C LYS A 222 11.42 23.93 -2.83
N GLY A 223 11.52 25.28 -2.87
CA GLY A 223 12.72 25.99 -2.43
C GLY A 223 13.94 25.76 -3.31
N ILE A 224 13.74 25.38 -4.58
CA ILE A 224 14.83 25.05 -5.51
C ILE A 224 15.12 26.27 -6.39
N ASP A 225 16.21 26.95 -6.11
CA ASP A 225 16.70 28.08 -6.89
C ASP A 225 17.49 27.66 -8.14
N GLU A 226 18.32 26.62 -8.02
CA GLU A 226 19.14 26.09 -9.10
C GLU A 226 19.16 24.56 -9.12
N LEU A 227 19.29 24.00 -10.34
CA LEU A 227 19.53 22.59 -10.56
C LEU A 227 21.02 22.24 -10.40
N TYR A 228 21.33 21.04 -9.90
CA TYR A 228 22.71 20.54 -9.85
C TYR A 228 23.31 20.43 -11.25
N PRO A 229 24.65 20.56 -11.41
CA PRO A 229 25.30 20.46 -12.73
C PRO A 229 24.94 19.19 -13.49
N TRP A 230 24.93 18.03 -12.82
CA TRP A 230 24.55 16.76 -13.43
C TRP A 230 23.08 16.74 -13.92
N GLN A 231 22.15 17.41 -13.23
CA GLN A 231 20.76 17.52 -13.65
C GLN A 231 20.63 18.36 -14.92
N LYS A 232 21.37 19.49 -14.98
CA LYS A 232 21.45 20.36 -16.16
C LYS A 232 22.02 19.60 -17.37
N GLU A 233 23.08 18.81 -17.17
CA GLU A 233 23.65 17.93 -18.20
C GLU A 233 22.65 16.86 -18.67
N CYS A 234 22.03 16.12 -17.73
CA CYS A 234 21.10 15.04 -18.02
C CYS A 234 19.90 15.53 -18.85
N LEU A 235 19.29 16.67 -18.45
CA LEU A 235 18.20 17.31 -19.20
C LEU A 235 18.61 17.80 -20.60
N MET A 236 19.91 18.00 -20.85
CA MET A 236 20.45 18.47 -22.13
C MET A 236 20.94 17.34 -23.06
N LEU A 237 20.86 16.08 -22.62
CA LEU A 237 21.27 14.92 -23.41
C LEU A 237 20.48 14.81 -24.73
N PRO A 238 21.11 14.30 -25.82
CA PRO A 238 20.41 13.98 -27.06
C PRO A 238 19.20 13.06 -26.85
N ALA A 239 19.28 12.07 -25.95
CA ALA A 239 18.14 11.21 -25.58
C ALA A 239 16.91 12.02 -25.18
N VAL A 240 17.08 12.97 -24.26
CA VAL A 240 16.01 13.81 -23.71
C VAL A 240 15.41 14.74 -24.76
N LYS A 241 16.21 15.21 -25.71
CA LYS A 241 15.76 16.07 -26.83
C LYS A 241 15.02 15.28 -27.91
N GLN A 242 15.49 14.07 -28.22
CA GLN A 242 14.96 13.19 -29.26
C GLN A 242 13.86 12.24 -28.74
N LYS A 243 13.48 12.34 -27.47
CA LYS A 243 12.57 11.43 -26.75
C LYS A 243 12.95 9.96 -26.84
N ARG A 244 14.25 9.64 -26.91
CA ARG A 244 14.76 8.27 -26.80
C ARG A 244 14.73 7.81 -25.34
N ASN A 245 14.69 6.50 -25.12
CA ASN A 245 14.68 5.94 -23.77
C ASN A 245 15.99 6.29 -23.04
N LEU A 246 15.90 6.47 -21.72
CA LEU A 246 17.02 6.92 -20.89
C LEU A 246 16.99 6.21 -19.54
N ILE A 247 18.11 5.61 -19.15
CA ILE A 247 18.34 5.15 -17.78
C ILE A 247 19.38 6.07 -17.15
N TYR A 248 19.11 6.59 -15.96
CA TYR A 248 20.13 7.31 -15.19
C TYR A 248 20.37 6.74 -13.79
N SER A 249 21.65 6.50 -13.52
CA SER A 249 22.21 5.85 -12.35
C SER A 249 22.94 6.88 -11.50
N LEU A 250 22.45 7.10 -10.28
CA LEU A 250 23.11 7.95 -9.28
C LEU A 250 22.87 7.38 -7.87
N PRO A 251 23.77 7.63 -6.90
CA PRO A 251 23.54 7.29 -5.50
C PRO A 251 22.22 7.81 -4.94
N THR A 252 21.75 7.16 -3.87
CA THR A 252 20.67 7.69 -3.02
C THR A 252 21.04 9.08 -2.50
N SER A 253 20.07 9.99 -2.42
CA SER A 253 20.21 11.45 -2.17
C SER A 253 20.77 12.30 -3.33
N GLY A 254 21.21 11.73 -4.47
CA GLY A 254 21.74 12.49 -5.61
C GLY A 254 20.75 13.46 -6.31
N GLY A 255 19.46 13.41 -5.97
CA GLY A 255 18.42 14.30 -6.53
C GLY A 255 17.72 13.79 -7.79
N LYS A 256 17.67 12.46 -7.99
CA LYS A 256 17.13 11.81 -9.20
C LYS A 256 15.72 12.30 -9.60
N THR A 257 14.77 12.25 -8.68
CA THR A 257 13.35 12.50 -8.94
C THR A 257 13.06 13.85 -9.62
N LEU A 258 13.85 14.90 -9.34
CA LEU A 258 13.59 16.23 -9.91
C LEU A 258 13.72 16.27 -11.45
N VAL A 259 14.63 15.48 -12.01
CA VAL A 259 14.79 15.34 -13.47
C VAL A 259 13.54 14.67 -14.06
N ALA A 260 13.07 13.59 -13.45
CA ALA A 260 11.83 12.92 -13.85
C ALA A 260 10.59 13.85 -13.77
N GLU A 261 10.43 14.63 -12.69
CA GLU A 261 9.31 15.56 -12.53
C GLU A 261 9.28 16.63 -13.62
N ILE A 262 10.44 17.20 -13.98
CA ILE A 262 10.58 18.15 -15.08
C ILE A 262 10.16 17.50 -16.42
N LEU A 263 10.59 16.27 -16.68
CA LEU A 263 10.26 15.56 -17.92
C LEU A 263 8.78 15.15 -18.00
N ILE A 264 8.18 14.77 -16.87
CA ILE A 264 6.73 14.51 -16.76
C ILE A 264 5.92 15.77 -17.05
N ILE A 265 6.25 16.90 -16.42
CA ILE A 265 5.52 18.16 -16.63
C ILE A 265 5.68 18.63 -18.09
N ARG A 266 6.84 18.38 -18.71
CA ARG A 266 7.07 18.65 -20.14
C ARG A 266 6.20 17.76 -21.04
N GLU A 267 5.96 16.51 -20.67
CA GLU A 267 5.06 15.62 -21.41
C GLU A 267 3.61 16.14 -21.39
N LEU A 268 3.13 16.49 -20.19
CA LEU A 268 1.76 16.94 -19.95
C LEU A 268 1.46 18.29 -20.64
N LEU A 269 2.40 19.25 -20.56
CA LEU A 269 2.19 20.63 -21.02
C LEU A 269 2.67 20.89 -22.45
N CYS A 270 3.80 20.30 -22.86
CA CYS A 270 4.42 20.60 -24.16
C CYS A 270 4.19 19.50 -25.21
N TYR A 271 3.78 18.29 -24.83
CA TYR A 271 3.47 17.21 -25.79
C TYR A 271 2.00 16.80 -25.80
N PHE A 272 1.18 17.30 -24.86
CA PHE A 272 -0.25 17.00 -24.74
C PHE A 272 -0.50 15.48 -24.68
N LYS A 273 0.25 14.83 -23.78
CA LYS A 273 0.20 13.39 -23.53
C LYS A 273 0.16 13.07 -22.05
N ASP A 274 -0.50 11.97 -21.73
CA ASP A 274 -0.55 11.45 -20.37
C ASP A 274 0.80 10.80 -20.00
N ALA A 275 1.10 10.77 -18.70
CA ALA A 275 2.34 10.22 -18.17
C ALA A 275 2.07 9.26 -17.00
N ILE A 276 2.90 8.22 -16.88
CA ILE A 276 2.85 7.26 -15.77
C ILE A 276 4.15 7.38 -14.95
N LEU A 277 4.03 7.58 -13.65
CA LEU A 277 5.13 7.47 -12.68
C LEU A 277 4.95 6.19 -11.86
N VAL A 278 5.79 5.20 -12.10
CA VAL A 278 5.81 3.91 -11.41
C VAL A 278 6.73 4.01 -10.20
N LEU A 279 6.20 3.68 -9.02
CA LEU A 279 6.90 3.71 -7.73
C LEU A 279 6.74 2.36 -7.02
N PRO A 280 7.73 1.90 -6.25
CA PRO A 280 7.68 0.55 -5.67
C PRO A 280 6.79 0.38 -4.43
N TYR A 281 6.38 1.47 -3.78
CA TYR A 281 5.62 1.42 -2.52
C TYR A 281 4.49 2.45 -2.47
N ILE A 282 3.37 2.09 -1.83
CA ILE A 282 2.20 2.95 -1.61
C ILE A 282 2.57 4.25 -0.87
N SER A 283 3.53 4.19 0.07
CA SER A 283 4.05 5.36 0.78
C SER A 283 4.69 6.39 -0.17
N LEU A 284 5.51 5.92 -1.11
CA LEU A 284 6.15 6.79 -2.11
C LEU A 284 5.13 7.38 -3.09
N VAL A 285 4.13 6.60 -3.52
CA VAL A 285 3.00 7.12 -4.32
C VAL A 285 2.34 8.30 -3.59
N GLN A 286 2.01 8.12 -2.30
CA GLN A 286 1.38 9.18 -1.49
C GLN A 286 2.31 10.35 -1.17
N GLU A 287 3.64 10.14 -1.15
CA GLU A 287 4.64 11.22 -1.06
C GLU A 287 4.62 12.06 -2.35
N LYS A 288 4.71 11.43 -3.53
CA LYS A 288 4.75 12.13 -4.82
C LYS A 288 3.43 12.82 -5.17
N VAL A 289 2.28 12.19 -4.88
CA VAL A 289 0.95 12.84 -5.01
C VAL A 289 0.90 14.13 -4.18
N ARG A 290 1.36 14.09 -2.92
CA ARG A 290 1.41 15.29 -2.05
C ARG A 290 2.39 16.36 -2.57
N GLY A 291 3.56 15.96 -3.06
CA GLY A 291 4.58 16.87 -3.58
C GLY A 291 4.23 17.52 -4.93
N LEU A 292 3.43 16.86 -5.76
CA LEU A 292 3.05 17.33 -7.10
C LEU A 292 1.66 18.00 -7.16
N ALA A 293 0.79 17.77 -6.16
CA ALA A 293 -0.53 18.42 -6.10
C ALA A 293 -0.51 19.96 -6.22
N PRO A 294 0.45 20.72 -5.65
CA PRO A 294 0.52 22.17 -5.85
C PRO A 294 0.81 22.55 -7.32
N PHE A 295 1.67 21.78 -8.00
CA PHE A 295 1.99 21.97 -9.42
C PHE A 295 0.77 21.65 -10.29
N ALA A 296 0.03 20.58 -10.01
CA ALA A 296 -1.21 20.23 -10.70
C ALA A 296 -2.24 21.37 -10.68
N ILE A 297 -2.39 22.04 -9.52
CA ILE A 297 -3.31 23.17 -9.36
C ILE A 297 -2.83 24.42 -10.13
N ASP A 298 -1.53 24.72 -10.11
CA ASP A 298 -0.97 25.93 -10.73
C ASP A 298 -0.67 25.81 -12.25
N LEU A 299 -0.72 24.58 -12.78
CA LEU A 299 -0.49 24.20 -14.19
C LEU A 299 -1.70 23.49 -14.85
N ASP A 300 -2.80 23.28 -14.12
CA ASP A 300 -4.10 22.74 -14.60
C ASP A 300 -4.06 21.32 -15.22
N PHE A 301 -3.13 20.46 -14.76
CA PHE A 301 -3.11 19.02 -15.07
C PHE A 301 -3.73 18.19 -13.94
N VAL A 302 -4.07 16.93 -14.22
CA VAL A 302 -4.69 16.00 -13.27
C VAL A 302 -3.65 15.04 -12.70
N ILE A 303 -3.77 14.69 -11.40
CA ILE A 303 -3.04 13.58 -10.78
C ILE A 303 -4.05 12.49 -10.37
N GLU A 304 -3.81 11.24 -10.75
CA GLU A 304 -4.58 10.08 -10.26
C GLU A 304 -3.69 9.17 -9.39
N GLU A 305 -4.13 8.89 -8.15
CA GLU A 305 -3.43 8.00 -7.20
C GLU A 305 -3.86 6.54 -7.42
N CYS A 306 -3.00 5.75 -8.06
CA CYS A 306 -3.26 4.36 -8.39
C CYS A 306 -2.44 3.41 -7.49
N ALA A 307 -2.89 3.22 -6.24
CA ALA A 307 -2.18 2.41 -5.25
C ALA A 307 -3.14 1.63 -4.33
N GLY A 308 -2.84 0.34 -4.09
CA GLY A 308 -3.66 -0.53 -3.25
C GLY A 308 -5.09 -0.67 -3.80
N ILE A 309 -6.08 -0.20 -3.04
CA ILE A 309 -7.50 -0.18 -3.46
C ILE A 309 -7.88 1.04 -4.32
N LYS A 310 -7.00 2.05 -4.44
CA LYS A 310 -7.25 3.27 -5.22
C LYS A 310 -6.83 3.14 -6.68
N GLY A 311 -7.32 4.08 -7.50
CA GLY A 311 -7.13 4.16 -8.95
C GLY A 311 -8.25 3.47 -9.71
N THR A 312 -8.77 4.12 -10.75
CA THR A 312 -9.85 3.57 -11.59
C THR A 312 -9.24 2.77 -12.74
N ILE A 313 -9.65 1.51 -12.89
CA ILE A 313 -9.25 0.66 -14.02
C ILE A 313 -10.54 0.07 -14.62
N PRO A 314 -10.88 0.34 -15.91
CA PRO A 314 -10.14 1.16 -16.87
C PRO A 314 -10.04 2.65 -16.48
N PRO A 315 -8.96 3.36 -16.88
CA PRO A 315 -8.78 4.78 -16.59
C PRO A 315 -9.79 5.61 -17.36
N ARG A 316 -10.36 6.63 -16.69
CA ARG A 316 -11.34 7.53 -17.30
C ARG A 316 -10.69 8.34 -18.41
N LYS A 317 -11.30 8.34 -19.60
CA LYS A 317 -10.85 9.18 -20.71
C LYS A 317 -11.16 10.64 -20.40
N ARG A 318 -10.13 11.48 -20.35
CA ARG A 318 -10.27 12.94 -20.20
C ARG A 318 -9.90 13.63 -21.50
N ARG A 319 -10.65 14.68 -21.87
CA ARG A 319 -10.45 15.40 -23.15
C ARG A 319 -9.69 16.70 -22.98
N LYS A 320 -9.99 17.44 -21.91
CA LYS A 320 -9.55 18.85 -21.73
C LYS A 320 -8.29 18.99 -20.87
N ARG A 321 -7.87 17.92 -20.17
CA ARG A 321 -6.67 17.89 -19.31
C ARG A 321 -5.95 16.56 -19.43
N HIS A 322 -4.61 16.61 -19.38
CA HIS A 322 -3.75 15.43 -19.31
C HIS A 322 -3.59 14.92 -17.88
N VAL A 323 -3.36 13.61 -17.78
CA VAL A 323 -3.31 12.89 -16.51
C VAL A 323 -1.89 12.38 -16.23
N LEU A 324 -1.42 12.68 -15.02
CA LEU A 324 -0.29 12.01 -14.39
C LEU A 324 -0.83 10.88 -13.51
N TYR A 325 -0.67 9.64 -13.95
CA TYR A 325 -0.95 8.46 -13.14
C TYR A 325 0.26 8.18 -12.24
N ILE A 326 0.06 8.22 -10.92
CA ILE A 326 1.12 7.87 -9.95
C ILE A 326 0.76 6.50 -9.35
N CYS A 327 1.52 5.49 -9.73
CA CYS A 327 1.13 4.08 -9.61
C CYS A 327 2.12 3.26 -8.77
N THR A 328 1.63 2.22 -8.10
CA THR A 328 2.51 1.08 -7.75
C THR A 328 2.80 0.21 -8.98
N ILE A 329 3.80 -0.67 -8.92
CA ILE A 329 4.21 -1.56 -10.03
C ILE A 329 3.02 -2.35 -10.57
N GLU A 330 2.24 -2.96 -9.68
CA GLU A 330 1.09 -3.83 -9.99
C GLU A 330 -0.07 -3.03 -10.60
N LYS A 331 -0.29 -1.81 -10.10
CA LYS A 331 -1.30 -0.89 -10.63
C LYS A 331 -0.90 -0.30 -11.98
N ALA A 332 0.38 -0.02 -12.20
CA ALA A 332 0.90 0.42 -13.48
C ALA A 332 0.76 -0.69 -14.54
N HIS A 333 1.04 -1.95 -14.19
CA HIS A 333 0.84 -3.10 -15.09
C HIS A 333 -0.64 -3.27 -15.44
N SER A 334 -1.52 -3.24 -14.43
CA SER A 334 -2.97 -3.31 -14.62
C SER A 334 -3.52 -2.17 -15.49
N LEU A 335 -3.01 -0.94 -15.29
CA LEU A 335 -3.34 0.24 -16.09
C LEU A 335 -2.90 0.08 -17.55
N VAL A 336 -1.66 -0.36 -17.79
CA VAL A 336 -1.12 -0.62 -19.13
C VAL A 336 -1.91 -1.73 -19.83
N ASN A 337 -2.20 -2.85 -19.17
CA ASN A 337 -3.02 -3.93 -19.72
C ASN A 337 -4.40 -3.38 -20.17
N SER A 338 -5.06 -2.59 -19.32
CA SER A 338 -6.36 -1.99 -19.64
C SER A 338 -6.28 -0.96 -20.79
N MET A 339 -5.18 -0.21 -20.90
CA MET A 339 -4.95 0.73 -22.01
C MET A 339 -4.62 0.03 -23.34
N ILE A 340 -4.02 -1.17 -23.29
CA ILE A 340 -3.81 -2.03 -24.47
C ILE A 340 -5.16 -2.61 -24.92
N GLU A 341 -5.92 -3.21 -24.01
CA GLU A 341 -7.27 -3.76 -24.28
C GLU A 341 -8.22 -2.70 -24.87
N ALA A 342 -8.24 -1.49 -24.29
CA ALA A 342 -9.02 -0.37 -24.79
C ALA A 342 -8.43 0.30 -26.06
N LYS A 343 -7.30 -0.17 -26.58
CA LYS A 343 -6.57 0.39 -27.75
C LYS A 343 -6.18 1.86 -27.60
N ARG A 344 -6.00 2.30 -26.34
CA ARG A 344 -5.72 3.69 -25.91
C ARG A 344 -4.25 3.96 -25.55
N MET A 345 -3.35 2.99 -25.72
CA MET A 345 -1.92 3.15 -25.39
C MET A 345 -1.25 4.39 -26.04
N HIS A 346 -1.76 4.85 -27.18
CA HIS A 346 -1.34 6.09 -27.86
C HIS A 346 -1.60 7.40 -27.07
N GLU A 347 -2.36 7.35 -25.98
CA GLU A 347 -2.59 8.47 -25.05
C GLU A 347 -1.38 8.67 -24.10
N ILE A 348 -0.62 7.61 -23.79
CA ILE A 348 0.56 7.64 -22.91
C ILE A 348 1.84 8.02 -23.68
N GLY A 349 2.42 9.18 -23.36
CA GLY A 349 3.65 9.68 -23.98
C GLY A 349 4.94 9.32 -23.24
N LEU A 350 4.87 9.21 -21.91
CA LEU A 350 6.03 8.94 -21.05
C LEU A 350 5.69 7.97 -19.91
N ILE A 351 6.58 7.01 -19.67
CA ILE A 351 6.59 6.19 -18.46
C ILE A 351 7.92 6.39 -17.73
N VAL A 352 7.85 6.80 -16.47
CA VAL A 352 9.01 6.89 -15.57
C VAL A 352 8.93 5.76 -14.56
N VAL A 353 10.02 5.03 -14.38
CA VAL A 353 10.18 4.00 -13.33
C VAL A 353 11.20 4.49 -12.32
N ASP A 354 10.78 4.68 -11.06
CA ASP A 354 11.68 4.90 -9.93
C ASP A 354 12.17 3.55 -9.38
N GLU A 355 13.40 3.53 -8.87
CA GLU A 355 14.11 2.33 -8.42
C GLU A 355 14.03 1.15 -9.41
N LEU A 356 14.36 1.40 -10.69
CA LEU A 356 14.34 0.42 -11.80
C LEU A 356 15.05 -0.89 -11.47
N HIS A 357 16.05 -0.89 -10.59
CA HIS A 357 16.73 -2.09 -10.12
C HIS A 357 15.81 -3.17 -9.52
N MET A 358 14.62 -2.78 -9.06
CA MET A 358 13.61 -3.71 -8.56
C MET A 358 13.03 -4.63 -9.65
N ILE A 359 13.40 -4.45 -10.92
CA ILE A 359 13.18 -5.45 -11.98
C ILE A 359 13.86 -6.79 -11.67
N GLY A 360 14.93 -6.79 -10.89
CA GLY A 360 15.60 -8.01 -10.40
C GLY A 360 15.16 -8.46 -9.00
N GLU A 361 14.08 -7.92 -8.44
CA GLU A 361 13.59 -8.35 -7.13
C GLU A 361 12.81 -9.67 -7.25
N GLN A 362 13.22 -10.68 -6.46
CA GLN A 362 12.49 -11.94 -6.30
C GLN A 362 11.11 -11.74 -5.64
N GLY A 363 10.19 -12.69 -5.84
CA GLY A 363 8.82 -12.57 -5.32
C GLY A 363 7.88 -11.79 -6.24
N GLY A 364 8.07 -11.91 -7.55
CA GLY A 364 7.09 -11.55 -8.57
C GLY A 364 7.00 -10.08 -8.97
N ARG A 365 7.36 -9.11 -8.10
CA ARG A 365 7.32 -7.68 -8.48
C ARG A 365 8.26 -7.35 -9.64
N GLY A 366 9.45 -7.96 -9.69
CA GLY A 366 10.37 -7.83 -10.82
C GLY A 366 9.77 -8.34 -12.12
N ALA A 367 9.19 -9.54 -12.12
CA ALA A 367 8.48 -10.11 -13.28
C ALA A 367 7.31 -9.24 -13.76
N VAL A 368 6.54 -8.63 -12.86
CA VAL A 368 5.44 -7.70 -13.21
C VAL A 368 5.99 -6.41 -13.84
N LEU A 369 7.10 -5.87 -13.33
CA LEU A 369 7.76 -4.70 -13.90
C LEU A 369 8.38 -5.00 -15.28
N GLU A 370 9.03 -6.16 -15.44
CA GLU A 370 9.56 -6.61 -16.73
C GLU A 370 8.43 -6.84 -17.74
N SER A 371 7.32 -7.48 -17.33
CA SER A 371 6.12 -7.68 -18.15
C SER A 371 5.51 -6.34 -18.60
N LEU A 372 5.45 -5.34 -17.70
CA LEU A 372 4.97 -4.00 -18.01
C LEU A 372 5.83 -3.36 -19.10
N LEU A 373 7.15 -3.31 -18.89
CA LEU A 373 8.06 -2.62 -19.79
C LEU A 373 8.13 -3.31 -21.16
N SER A 374 8.17 -4.64 -21.18
CA SER A 374 8.19 -5.44 -22.42
C SER A 374 6.91 -5.25 -23.25
N LYS A 375 5.73 -5.13 -22.61
CA LYS A 375 4.47 -4.79 -23.30
C LYS A 375 4.49 -3.39 -23.89
N VAL A 376 5.05 -2.42 -23.19
CA VAL A 376 5.15 -1.04 -23.67
C VAL A 376 6.09 -0.94 -24.87
N THR A 377 7.28 -1.56 -24.80
CA THR A 377 8.25 -1.56 -25.91
C THR A 377 7.73 -2.28 -27.15
N PHE A 378 7.00 -3.39 -26.96
CA PHE A 378 6.39 -4.15 -28.05
C PHE A 378 5.22 -3.39 -28.71
N VAL A 379 4.27 -2.87 -27.92
CA VAL A 379 3.03 -2.26 -28.44
C VAL A 379 3.20 -0.80 -28.86
N SER A 380 4.06 -0.01 -28.20
CA SER A 380 4.17 1.44 -28.43
C SER A 380 5.60 1.92 -28.61
N LYS A 381 6.04 1.99 -29.88
CA LYS A 381 7.32 2.63 -30.27
C LYS A 381 7.35 4.16 -30.10
N ARG A 382 6.27 4.77 -29.60
CA ARG A 382 6.14 6.23 -29.38
C ARG A 382 6.23 6.64 -27.91
N THR A 383 6.02 5.71 -26.98
CA THR A 383 6.04 5.99 -25.54
C THR A 383 7.47 5.96 -25.05
N GLN A 384 7.96 7.09 -24.52
CA GLN A 384 9.30 7.17 -23.95
C GLN A 384 9.34 6.44 -22.59
N ILE A 385 10.41 5.69 -22.34
CA ILE A 385 10.67 5.04 -21.05
C ILE A 385 11.89 5.71 -20.39
N ILE A 386 11.74 6.09 -19.12
CA ILE A 386 12.81 6.67 -18.32
C ILE A 386 12.99 5.86 -17.02
N GLY A 387 14.17 5.27 -16.85
CA GLY A 387 14.56 4.54 -15.64
C GLY A 387 15.42 5.39 -14.70
N MET A 388 15.05 5.42 -13.42
CA MET A 388 15.90 5.94 -12.34
C MET A 388 16.39 4.78 -11.48
N SER A 389 17.68 4.74 -11.14
CA SER A 389 18.19 3.70 -10.23
C SER A 389 19.31 4.19 -9.32
N ALA A 390 19.56 3.44 -8.25
CA ALA A 390 20.89 3.36 -7.64
C ALA A 390 21.90 2.68 -8.59
N THR A 391 23.18 2.73 -8.24
CA THR A 391 24.29 2.11 -9.00
C THR A 391 24.12 0.58 -9.11
N LEU A 392 24.25 0.03 -10.31
CA LEU A 392 24.10 -1.40 -10.61
C LEU A 392 25.32 -1.93 -11.36
N SER A 393 25.58 -3.23 -11.22
CA SER A 393 26.68 -3.92 -11.92
C SER A 393 26.37 -4.20 -13.39
N ASN A 394 25.13 -4.57 -13.74
CA ASN A 394 24.75 -5.01 -15.10
C ASN A 394 23.91 -3.98 -15.89
N MET A 395 24.29 -2.70 -15.82
CA MET A 395 23.57 -1.62 -16.54
C MET A 395 23.46 -1.86 -18.07
N SER A 396 24.42 -2.57 -18.67
CA SER A 396 24.41 -2.93 -20.09
C SER A 396 23.26 -3.88 -20.48
N ASP A 397 22.80 -4.76 -19.59
CA ASP A 397 21.62 -5.60 -19.85
C ASP A 397 20.35 -4.74 -19.96
N LEU A 398 20.18 -3.82 -19.01
CA LEU A 398 19.04 -2.90 -18.98
C LEU A 398 19.07 -1.92 -20.16
N GLN A 399 20.26 -1.54 -20.62
CA GLN A 399 20.46 -0.71 -21.79
C GLN A 399 19.95 -1.37 -23.08
N GLU A 400 20.33 -2.63 -23.30
CA GLU A 400 19.89 -3.42 -24.47
C GLU A 400 18.38 -3.70 -24.40
N PHE A 401 17.89 -4.13 -23.24
CA PHE A 401 16.47 -4.41 -22.98
C PHE A 401 15.55 -3.22 -23.27
N LEU A 402 15.89 -2.02 -22.76
CA LEU A 402 15.08 -0.82 -22.95
C LEU A 402 15.45 -0.01 -24.19
N ASN A 403 16.47 -0.42 -24.96
CA ASN A 403 17.07 0.36 -26.06
C ASN A 403 17.32 1.84 -25.65
N ALA A 404 18.02 2.00 -24.52
CA ALA A 404 18.15 3.27 -23.82
C ALA A 404 19.57 3.87 -23.91
N ASP A 405 19.68 5.18 -23.76
CA ASP A 405 20.95 5.80 -23.35
C ASP A 405 21.16 5.60 -21.84
N ILE A 406 22.43 5.49 -21.41
CA ILE A 406 22.82 5.52 -20.00
C ILE A 406 23.38 6.90 -19.65
N TYR A 407 23.02 7.43 -18.48
CA TYR A 407 23.75 8.50 -17.81
C TYR A 407 24.11 8.07 -16.38
N GLU A 408 25.39 7.90 -16.09
CA GLU A 408 25.86 7.48 -14.76
C GLU A 408 26.83 8.51 -14.16
N LYS A 409 26.59 8.87 -12.89
CA LYS A 409 27.52 9.68 -12.09
C LYS A 409 27.44 9.33 -10.61
N ASP A 410 28.60 9.20 -9.97
CA ASP A 410 28.71 9.20 -8.51
C ASP A 410 28.68 10.65 -7.98
N PHE A 411 27.48 11.24 -7.96
CA PHE A 411 27.24 12.56 -7.36
C PHE A 411 26.35 12.45 -6.13
N ARG A 412 26.78 13.10 -5.04
CA ARG A 412 26.01 13.31 -3.82
C ARG A 412 26.13 14.77 -3.40
N PRO A 413 25.04 15.44 -2.96
CA PRO A 413 25.09 16.85 -2.56
C PRO A 413 25.83 17.09 -1.24
N ILE A 414 26.04 16.04 -0.43
CA ILE A 414 26.73 16.07 0.86
C ILE A 414 27.72 14.90 0.91
N GLU A 415 28.92 15.15 1.44
CA GLU A 415 29.92 14.11 1.67
C GLU A 415 29.41 13.06 2.69
N LEU A 416 29.50 11.78 2.34
CA LEU A 416 29.29 10.68 3.29
C LEU A 416 30.62 10.15 3.82
N LYS A 417 30.78 10.21 5.14
CA LYS A 417 31.85 9.55 5.89
C LYS A 417 31.33 8.22 6.46
N GLU A 418 32.01 7.13 6.12
CA GLU A 418 31.63 5.78 6.51
C GLU A 418 32.57 5.26 7.60
N TYR A 419 32.01 4.83 8.73
CA TYR A 419 32.74 4.32 9.88
C TYR A 419 32.30 2.91 10.25
N VAL A 420 33.25 2.12 10.76
CA VAL A 420 32.99 0.80 11.37
C VAL A 420 33.42 0.84 12.83
N LYS A 421 32.54 0.38 13.73
CA LYS A 421 32.80 0.29 15.18
C LYS A 421 33.03 -1.16 15.60
N VAL A 422 34.17 -1.42 16.23
CA VAL A 422 34.51 -2.72 16.84
C VAL A 422 34.83 -2.49 18.32
N GLY A 423 34.01 -3.02 19.23
CA GLY A 423 34.17 -2.75 20.66
C GLY A 423 34.08 -1.26 20.98
N LYS A 424 35.19 -0.64 21.45
CA LYS A 424 35.32 0.81 21.66
C LYS A 424 36.00 1.55 20.49
N GLU A 425 36.61 0.84 19.55
CA GLU A 425 37.39 1.41 18.45
C GLU A 425 36.46 1.84 17.30
N LEU A 426 36.62 3.07 16.81
CA LEU A 426 35.92 3.60 15.65
C LEU A 426 36.93 3.81 14.51
N TYR A 427 36.74 3.06 13.42
CA TYR A 427 37.56 3.14 12.21
C TYR A 427 36.81 3.86 11.09
N GLU A 428 37.52 4.58 10.24
CA GLU A 428 37.01 5.22 9.02
C GLU A 428 37.41 4.43 7.78
N LEU A 429 36.48 4.34 6.83
CA LEU A 429 36.67 3.72 5.52
C LEU A 429 37.19 4.77 4.54
N ALA A 430 38.49 5.06 4.62
CA ALA A 430 39.15 6.09 3.80
C ALA A 430 39.10 5.76 2.30
N ASP A 431 39.26 4.49 1.93
CA ASP A 431 38.86 3.95 0.64
C ASP A 431 37.61 3.08 0.82
N LYS A 432 36.55 3.41 0.07
CA LYS A 432 35.24 2.77 0.14
C LYS A 432 35.22 1.35 -0.45
N ARG A 433 36.34 0.88 -1.02
CA ARG A 433 36.55 -0.49 -1.55
C ARG A 433 37.80 -1.16 -1.00
N SER A 434 38.27 -0.77 0.20
CA SER A 434 39.44 -1.40 0.86
C SER A 434 39.08 -2.15 2.15
N GLU A 435 39.86 -3.18 2.45
CA GLU A 435 39.85 -3.87 3.75
C GLU A 435 40.70 -3.15 4.81
N GLU A 436 41.48 -2.14 4.41
CA GLU A 436 42.29 -1.31 5.31
C GLU A 436 41.43 -0.21 5.96
N TRP A 437 41.16 -0.34 7.26
CA TRP A 437 40.35 0.61 8.01
C TRP A 437 41.22 1.44 8.95
N GLN A 438 41.16 2.77 8.82
CA GLN A 438 41.98 3.68 9.63
C GLN A 438 41.34 3.93 11.00
N LEU A 439 42.04 3.66 12.09
CA LEU A 439 41.55 3.99 13.44
C LEU A 439 41.48 5.52 13.60
N VAL A 440 40.28 6.06 13.84
CA VAL A 440 40.07 7.51 14.02
C VAL A 440 39.99 7.88 15.49
N ARG A 441 39.22 7.12 16.29
CA ARG A 441 39.10 7.38 17.74
C ARG A 441 38.73 6.14 18.53
N ASN A 442 39.13 6.15 19.81
CA ASN A 442 38.54 5.31 20.83
C ASN A 442 37.35 6.04 21.46
N LEU A 443 36.22 5.35 21.62
CA LEU A 443 35.02 5.88 22.24
C LEU A 443 35.16 5.79 23.77
N ASP A 444 35.34 6.96 24.40
CA ASP A 444 35.40 7.11 25.85
C ASP A 444 34.32 8.10 26.32
N PHE A 445 33.08 7.62 26.31
CA PHE A 445 31.94 8.33 26.89
C PHE A 445 31.93 8.14 28.41
N ASN A 446 31.40 9.13 29.14
CA ASN A 446 31.21 9.11 30.60
C ASN A 446 30.10 8.12 31.05
N TYR A 447 30.26 6.84 30.71
CA TYR A 447 29.34 5.77 31.06
C TYR A 447 29.64 5.25 32.46
N SER A 448 28.60 5.09 33.29
CA SER A 448 28.70 4.30 34.51
C SER A 448 28.84 2.80 34.18
N LYS A 449 29.21 1.97 35.17
CA LYS A 449 29.29 0.51 34.99
C LYS A 449 27.91 -0.08 34.63
N GLU A 450 26.86 0.48 35.21
CA GLU A 450 25.46 0.10 34.97
C GLU A 450 25.01 0.49 33.55
N MET A 451 25.41 1.68 33.06
CA MET A 451 25.17 2.10 31.69
C MET A 451 25.84 1.16 30.69
N LEU A 452 27.12 0.85 30.90
CA LEU A 452 27.89 -0.03 30.01
C LEU A 452 27.35 -1.48 29.99
N CYS A 453 26.70 -1.93 31.07
CA CYS A 453 26.05 -3.23 31.12
C CYS A 453 24.78 -3.29 30.24
N ARG A 454 24.00 -2.20 30.16
CA ARG A 454 22.75 -2.16 29.37
C ARG A 454 22.95 -1.66 27.93
N ASP A 455 23.95 -0.81 27.71
CA ASP A 455 24.36 -0.27 26.41
C ASP A 455 25.86 -0.56 26.15
N PRO A 456 26.25 -1.85 26.00
CA PRO A 456 27.64 -2.23 25.75
C PRO A 456 28.16 -1.71 24.41
N ASP A 457 27.26 -1.43 23.47
CA ASP A 457 27.56 -0.88 22.17
C ASP A 457 27.76 0.65 22.17
N MET A 458 27.54 1.32 23.31
CA MET A 458 27.62 2.78 23.47
C MET A 458 26.76 3.57 22.47
N ILE A 459 25.60 3.03 22.11
CA ILE A 459 24.67 3.60 21.13
C ILE A 459 24.15 4.96 21.62
N THR A 460 23.87 5.10 22.92
CA THR A 460 23.34 6.34 23.50
C THR A 460 24.36 7.48 23.39
N GLY A 461 25.64 7.22 23.67
CA GLY A 461 26.73 8.19 23.52
C GLY A 461 26.89 8.67 22.07
N LEU A 462 26.86 7.73 21.11
CA LEU A 462 26.86 8.05 19.67
C LEU A 462 25.63 8.85 19.21
N ILE A 463 24.50 8.77 19.92
CA ILE A 463 23.30 9.57 19.61
C ILE A 463 23.38 10.95 20.26
N LEU A 464 23.88 11.03 21.50
CA LEU A 464 24.03 12.27 22.27
C LEU A 464 25.01 13.28 21.68
N GLU A 465 25.96 12.85 20.84
CA GLU A 465 26.81 13.75 20.06
C GLU A 465 26.04 14.58 19.00
N VAL A 466 24.80 14.18 18.67
CA VAL A 466 24.05 14.68 17.50
C VAL A 466 22.70 15.29 17.91
N ILE A 467 21.98 14.66 18.83
CA ILE A 467 20.65 15.14 19.29
C ILE A 467 20.78 16.15 20.43
N PRO A 468 19.83 17.11 20.60
CA PRO A 468 18.61 17.32 19.82
C PRO A 468 18.77 18.22 18.58
N GLN A 469 19.92 18.86 18.36
CA GLN A 469 20.11 19.84 17.27
C GLN A 469 20.00 19.20 15.89
N ASN A 470 20.50 17.98 15.75
CA ASN A 470 20.51 17.21 14.52
C ASN A 470 19.80 15.86 14.73
N SER A 471 19.52 15.15 13.63
CA SER A 471 18.73 13.93 13.67
C SER A 471 19.53 12.65 13.39
N CYS A 472 19.12 11.55 14.04
CA CYS A 472 19.71 10.22 13.94
C CYS A 472 18.71 9.18 13.40
N LEU A 473 19.21 8.18 12.67
CA LEU A 473 18.50 6.92 12.38
C LEU A 473 19.32 5.74 12.90
N VAL A 474 18.67 4.77 13.53
CA VAL A 474 19.32 3.58 14.10
C VAL A 474 18.68 2.32 13.52
N PHE A 475 19.29 1.76 12.48
CA PHE A 475 18.85 0.52 11.86
C PHE A 475 19.12 -0.68 12.78
N CYS A 476 18.06 -1.44 13.09
CA CYS A 476 18.08 -2.61 13.95
C CYS A 476 17.61 -3.87 13.19
N PRO A 477 18.16 -5.07 13.47
CA PRO A 477 17.87 -6.28 12.69
C PRO A 477 16.40 -6.75 12.75
N THR A 478 15.71 -6.56 13.89
CA THR A 478 14.32 -7.02 14.07
C THR A 478 13.44 -5.96 14.73
N LYS A 479 12.11 -6.11 14.55
CA LYS A 479 11.08 -5.24 15.14
C LYS A 479 11.29 -5.07 16.65
N LYS A 480 11.52 -6.19 17.36
CA LYS A 480 11.72 -6.19 18.81
C LYS A 480 13.01 -5.48 19.24
N HIS A 481 14.06 -5.57 18.43
CA HIS A 481 15.28 -4.80 18.68
C HIS A 481 15.03 -3.28 18.55
N CYS A 482 14.20 -2.82 17.60
CA CYS A 482 13.85 -1.39 17.52
C CYS A 482 13.17 -0.90 18.81
N GLU A 483 12.14 -1.61 19.29
CA GLU A 483 11.43 -1.29 20.54
C GLU A 483 12.37 -1.27 21.74
N ASN A 484 13.21 -2.30 21.88
CA ASN A 484 14.14 -2.45 23.01
C ASN A 484 15.23 -1.36 22.99
N VAL A 485 15.77 -1.00 21.82
CA VAL A 485 16.77 0.06 21.68
C VAL A 485 16.16 1.42 21.98
N ALA A 486 14.93 1.71 21.52
CA ALA A 486 14.23 2.96 21.86
C ALA A 486 14.04 3.10 23.37
N LYS A 487 13.60 2.03 24.06
CA LYS A 487 13.49 2.00 25.53
C LYS A 487 14.84 2.24 26.22
N MET A 488 15.88 1.52 25.78
CA MET A 488 17.22 1.59 26.37
C MET A 488 17.81 2.99 26.27
N ILE A 489 17.76 3.62 25.09
CA ILE A 489 18.19 5.01 24.88
C ILE A 489 17.47 5.95 25.87
N CYS A 490 16.13 5.85 25.97
CA CYS A 490 15.34 6.74 26.83
C CYS A 490 15.60 6.60 28.34
N GLN A 491 16.24 5.51 28.80
CA GLN A 491 16.69 5.39 30.20
C GLN A 491 17.96 6.18 30.51
N PHE A 492 18.70 6.59 29.48
CA PHE A 492 20.04 7.17 29.57
C PHE A 492 20.15 8.56 28.91
N LEU A 493 19.09 9.04 28.27
CA LEU A 493 19.04 10.42 27.77
C LEU A 493 18.80 11.41 28.93
N PRO A 494 19.53 12.54 28.97
CA PRO A 494 19.41 13.55 30.02
C PRO A 494 18.11 14.36 29.89
N ASP A 495 17.63 14.87 31.03
CA ASP A 495 16.31 15.51 31.16
C ASP A 495 16.12 16.75 30.25
N PHE A 496 17.18 17.48 29.89
CA PHE A 496 17.05 18.65 29.00
C PHE A 496 16.47 18.29 27.62
N ILE A 497 16.59 17.03 27.19
CA ILE A 497 16.01 16.55 25.93
C ILE A 497 14.48 16.40 26.07
N VAL A 498 13.96 16.19 27.28
CA VAL A 498 12.52 16.13 27.55
C VAL A 498 11.85 17.49 27.32
N ASP A 499 12.48 18.56 27.79
CA ASP A 499 11.95 19.92 27.65
C ASP A 499 12.06 20.48 26.22
N HIS A 500 13.00 19.97 25.40
CA HIS A 500 13.12 20.37 23.99
C HIS A 500 11.83 20.05 23.21
N ARG A 501 11.16 21.07 22.65
CA ARG A 501 9.90 20.96 21.87
C ARG A 501 8.78 20.18 22.58
N LYS A 502 8.70 20.31 23.91
CA LYS A 502 7.73 19.58 24.76
C LYS A 502 6.28 19.68 24.28
N GLU A 503 5.80 20.89 23.96
CA GLU A 503 4.41 21.11 23.50
C GLU A 503 4.09 20.37 22.18
N GLU A 504 5.03 20.37 21.22
CA GLU A 504 4.88 19.67 19.94
C GLU A 504 4.84 18.14 20.15
N LYS A 505 5.66 17.61 21.07
CA LYS A 505 5.66 16.19 21.45
C LYS A 505 4.36 15.78 22.15
N GLU A 506 3.84 16.61 23.05
CA GLU A 506 2.55 16.36 23.73
C GLU A 506 1.37 16.38 22.74
N LEU A 507 1.37 17.33 21.79
CA LEU A 507 0.39 17.38 20.69
C LEU A 507 0.46 16.13 19.78
N LEU A 508 1.67 15.64 19.50
CA LEU A 508 1.87 14.41 18.72
C LEU A 508 1.31 13.17 19.44
N ILE A 509 1.56 13.02 20.75
CA ILE A 509 0.99 11.93 21.57
C ILE A 509 -0.55 12.01 21.56
N HIS A 510 -1.11 13.20 21.73
CA HIS A 510 -2.56 13.42 21.68
C HIS A 510 -3.15 13.06 20.30
N THR A 511 -2.47 13.44 19.22
CA THR A 511 -2.89 13.13 17.84
C THR A 511 -2.86 11.62 17.56
N LEU A 512 -1.80 10.92 17.97
CA LEU A 512 -1.74 9.45 17.87
C LEU A 512 -2.85 8.78 18.67
N ARG A 513 -3.14 9.27 19.88
CA ARG A 513 -4.22 8.75 20.72
C ARG A 513 -5.58 8.93 20.06
N GLN A 514 -5.82 10.03 19.35
CA GLN A 514 -7.05 10.21 18.56
C GLN A 514 -7.16 9.22 17.40
N GLU A 515 -6.09 9.05 16.62
CA GLU A 515 -6.08 8.12 15.48
C GLU A 515 -6.14 6.64 15.92
N GLY A 516 -5.66 6.31 17.12
CA GLY A 516 -5.79 5.00 17.77
C GLY A 516 -7.11 4.73 18.49
N ASN A 517 -8.15 5.55 18.30
CA ASN A 517 -9.45 5.48 19.01
C ASN A 517 -9.30 5.47 20.55
N GLY A 518 -8.44 6.34 21.09
CA GLY A 518 -8.13 6.42 22.53
C GLY A 518 -6.91 5.62 22.96
N ASN A 519 -6.41 4.71 22.10
CA ASN A 519 -5.24 3.87 22.39
C ASN A 519 -3.96 4.47 21.79
N VAL A 520 -2.83 4.26 22.47
CA VAL A 520 -1.49 4.61 22.00
C VAL A 520 -0.49 3.70 22.71
N CYS A 521 0.58 3.28 22.03
CA CYS A 521 1.56 2.37 22.64
C CYS A 521 2.36 3.10 23.73
N GLU A 522 2.40 2.53 24.94
CA GLU A 522 3.13 3.09 26.09
C GLU A 522 4.61 3.35 25.77
N ILE A 523 5.23 2.49 24.95
CA ILE A 523 6.63 2.62 24.50
C ILE A 523 6.81 3.92 23.70
N LEU A 524 5.86 4.25 22.82
CA LEU A 524 5.87 5.52 22.07
C LEU A 524 5.61 6.70 23.01
N VAL A 525 4.65 6.60 23.95
CA VAL A 525 4.37 7.67 24.93
C VAL A 525 5.58 7.98 25.81
N GLN A 526 6.35 6.97 26.21
CA GLN A 526 7.58 7.13 26.99
C GLN A 526 8.71 7.72 26.13
N SER A 527 8.94 7.18 24.93
CA SER A 527 10.07 7.60 24.07
C SER A 527 9.88 8.98 23.44
N PHE A 528 8.65 9.37 23.10
CA PHE A 528 8.36 10.65 22.46
C PHE A 528 8.71 11.86 23.34
N LYS A 529 8.64 11.69 24.68
CA LYS A 529 9.13 12.70 25.64
C LYS A 529 10.57 13.09 25.33
N TYR A 530 11.42 12.12 25.05
CA TYR A 530 12.83 12.33 24.70
C TYR A 530 13.07 12.60 23.20
N GLY A 531 12.02 12.80 22.39
CA GLY A 531 12.17 12.96 20.93
C GLY A 531 12.65 11.68 20.22
N VAL A 532 12.51 10.52 20.87
CA VAL A 532 12.87 9.21 20.33
C VAL A 532 11.60 8.48 19.90
N ALA A 533 11.66 7.72 18.81
CA ALA A 533 10.61 6.78 18.43
C ALA A 533 11.20 5.51 17.82
N TYR A 534 10.37 4.48 17.65
CA TYR A 534 10.69 3.32 16.83
C TYR A 534 9.80 3.26 15.59
N HIS A 535 10.29 2.69 14.49
CA HIS A 535 9.59 2.61 13.20
C HIS A 535 9.79 1.26 12.52
N HIS A 536 8.71 0.51 12.34
CA HIS A 536 8.72 -0.80 11.67
C HIS A 536 7.32 -1.22 11.21
N SER A 537 7.22 -2.27 10.39
CA SER A 537 5.93 -2.78 9.86
C SER A 537 4.95 -3.35 10.90
N GLY A 538 5.34 -3.49 12.17
CA GLY A 538 4.41 -3.77 13.28
C GLY A 538 3.54 -2.56 13.71
N LEU A 539 3.86 -1.36 13.23
CA LEU A 539 3.04 -0.15 13.39
C LEU A 539 2.02 -0.02 12.25
N THR A 540 0.86 0.56 12.54
CA THR A 540 -0.10 0.94 11.49
C THR A 540 0.51 1.98 10.54
N MET A 541 -0.03 2.08 9.32
CA MET A 541 0.38 3.09 8.33
C MET A 541 0.28 4.52 8.87
N ASP A 542 -0.72 4.78 9.71
CA ASP A 542 -1.00 6.11 10.25
C ASP A 542 -0.02 6.52 11.35
N GLU A 543 0.32 5.60 12.24
CA GLU A 543 1.38 5.81 13.23
C GLU A 543 2.72 6.05 12.55
N ARG A 544 3.05 5.26 11.51
CA ARG A 544 4.25 5.46 10.70
C ARG A 544 4.28 6.86 10.08
N LYS A 545 3.21 7.25 9.40
CA LYS A 545 3.08 8.59 8.80
C LYS A 545 3.26 9.72 9.82
N LEU A 546 2.63 9.62 10.99
CA LEU A 546 2.76 10.65 12.04
C LEU A 546 4.17 10.72 12.64
N ILE A 547 4.85 9.58 12.79
CA ILE A 547 6.25 9.51 13.21
C ILE A 547 7.18 10.09 12.14
N GLU A 548 6.96 9.77 10.87
CA GLU A 548 7.70 10.31 9.71
C GLU A 548 7.57 11.83 9.63
N GLU A 549 6.34 12.36 9.69
CA GLU A 549 6.05 13.79 9.66
C GLU A 549 6.63 14.51 10.90
N ALA A 550 6.57 13.90 12.09
CA ALA A 550 7.19 14.46 13.30
C ALA A 550 8.72 14.48 13.23
N TYR A 551 9.34 13.47 12.62
CA TYR A 551 10.79 13.44 12.40
C TYR A 551 11.25 14.48 11.39
N GLN A 552 10.54 14.61 10.25
CA GLN A 552 10.82 15.65 9.24
C GLN A 552 10.74 17.07 9.83
N ASN A 553 9.80 17.32 10.74
CA ASN A 553 9.65 18.61 11.41
C ASN A 553 10.64 18.85 12.57
N GLY A 554 11.48 17.86 12.92
CA GLY A 554 12.43 17.94 14.04
C GLY A 554 11.80 17.82 15.43
N ILE A 555 10.56 17.35 15.54
CA ILE A 555 9.89 17.04 16.82
C ILE A 555 10.49 15.76 17.43
N LEU A 556 10.77 14.79 16.55
CA LEU A 556 11.54 13.60 16.87
C LEU A 556 12.95 13.75 16.29
N CYS A 557 13.97 13.60 17.11
CA CYS A 557 15.37 13.68 16.72
C CYS A 557 16.03 12.31 16.50
N CYS A 558 15.42 11.21 16.95
CA CYS A 558 15.97 9.86 16.76
C CYS A 558 14.89 8.82 16.43
N LEU A 559 15.08 8.03 15.36
CA LEU A 559 14.26 6.84 15.08
C LEU A 559 15.09 5.56 15.17
N THR A 560 14.59 4.54 15.87
CA THR A 560 15.10 3.17 15.78
C THR A 560 14.24 2.39 14.78
N CYS A 561 14.82 1.85 13.71
CA CYS A 561 14.03 1.38 12.56
C CYS A 561 14.49 0.04 11.98
N THR A 562 13.57 -0.70 11.37
CA THR A 562 13.91 -1.85 10.52
C THR A 562 14.32 -1.41 9.11
N SER A 563 14.97 -2.30 8.36
CA SER A 563 15.36 -2.12 6.96
C SER A 563 14.23 -1.63 6.04
N THR A 564 12.97 -1.90 6.38
CA THR A 564 11.77 -1.38 5.67
C THR A 564 11.77 0.14 5.49
N LEU A 565 12.43 0.92 6.37
CA LEU A 565 12.54 2.36 6.19
C LEU A 565 13.54 2.75 5.10
N ALA A 566 14.50 1.87 4.78
CA ALA A 566 15.60 2.15 3.84
C ALA A 566 15.11 2.42 2.40
N ALA A 567 14.02 1.78 1.98
CA ALA A 567 13.48 1.88 0.62
C ALA A 567 12.12 2.62 0.52
N GLY A 568 11.46 2.95 1.64
CA GLY A 568 10.02 3.27 1.64
C GLY A 568 9.60 4.76 1.73
N VAL A 569 10.46 5.66 2.22
CA VAL A 569 10.12 7.08 2.50
C VAL A 569 11.38 7.94 2.40
N ASN A 570 11.31 9.20 1.93
CA ASN A 570 12.46 10.11 1.99
C ASN A 570 12.66 10.73 3.40
N LEU A 571 13.50 10.09 4.22
CA LEU A 571 13.92 10.57 5.54
C LEU A 571 15.46 10.60 5.63
N PRO A 572 16.09 11.78 5.46
CA PRO A 572 17.51 11.97 5.72
C PRO A 572 17.81 12.31 7.19
N ALA A 573 19.03 12.03 7.63
CA ALA A 573 19.49 12.23 8.99
C ALA A 573 20.96 12.67 9.02
N LYS A 574 21.42 13.42 10.02
CA LYS A 574 22.85 13.78 10.13
C LYS A 574 23.73 12.53 10.30
N ARG A 575 23.27 11.59 11.15
CA ARG A 575 23.98 10.34 11.45
C ARG A 575 23.06 9.12 11.27
N VAL A 576 23.58 8.08 10.63
CA VAL A 576 22.92 6.77 10.49
C VAL A 576 23.75 5.71 11.21
N ILE A 577 23.15 4.94 12.11
CA ILE A 577 23.81 3.87 12.85
C ILE A 577 23.18 2.54 12.43
N LEU A 578 23.99 1.59 11.98
CA LEU A 578 23.56 0.20 11.76
C LEU A 578 24.02 -0.60 12.97
N ARG A 579 23.08 -1.11 13.78
CA ARG A 579 23.39 -1.81 15.03
C ARG A 579 24.09 -3.16 14.81
N ALA A 580 23.88 -3.79 13.65
CA ALA A 580 24.54 -5.02 13.25
C ALA A 580 24.51 -5.14 11.71
N PRO A 581 25.40 -5.93 11.07
CA PRO A 581 25.39 -6.18 9.63
C PRO A 581 24.31 -7.20 9.20
N TYR A 582 23.16 -7.21 9.87
CA TYR A 582 22.11 -8.22 9.69
C TYR A 582 20.70 -7.61 9.56
N VAL A 583 19.86 -8.24 8.75
CA VAL A 583 18.41 -8.01 8.67
C VAL A 583 17.71 -9.33 8.98
N GLY A 584 16.93 -9.38 10.07
CA GLY A 584 16.52 -10.67 10.63
C GLY A 584 17.74 -11.48 11.06
N MET A 585 17.95 -12.62 10.42
CA MET A 585 19.16 -13.46 10.55
C MET A 585 20.07 -13.40 9.31
N GLU A 586 19.62 -12.77 8.22
CA GLU A 586 20.38 -12.65 6.97
C GLU A 586 21.48 -11.60 7.11
N PHE A 587 22.67 -11.90 6.59
CA PHE A 587 23.72 -10.90 6.41
C PHE A 587 23.35 -9.95 5.26
N ILE A 588 23.62 -8.65 5.39
CA ILE A 588 23.20 -7.65 4.40
C ILE A 588 24.01 -7.70 3.10
N THR A 589 23.38 -7.44 1.95
CA THR A 589 24.08 -7.19 0.68
C THR A 589 24.65 -5.77 0.62
N LEU A 590 25.62 -5.53 -0.26
CA LEU A 590 26.22 -4.20 -0.44
C LEU A 590 25.16 -3.16 -0.83
N SER A 591 24.19 -3.52 -1.68
CA SER A 591 23.10 -2.61 -2.06
C SER A 591 22.21 -2.26 -0.87
N ARG A 592 21.81 -3.25 -0.04
CA ARG A 592 21.04 -3.00 1.19
C ARG A 592 21.82 -2.10 2.16
N TYR A 593 23.13 -2.30 2.30
CA TYR A 593 24.01 -1.43 3.10
C TYR A 593 24.06 0.01 2.55
N LYS A 594 24.36 0.18 1.25
CA LYS A 594 24.45 1.50 0.60
C LYS A 594 23.10 2.25 0.59
N GLN A 595 21.97 1.55 0.48
CA GLN A 595 20.63 2.16 0.64
C GLN A 595 20.39 2.72 2.06
N MET A 596 20.84 2.02 3.11
CA MET A 596 20.69 2.49 4.50
C MET A 596 21.55 3.73 4.78
N ILE A 597 22.85 3.68 4.47
CA ILE A 597 23.79 4.80 4.71
C ILE A 597 23.58 5.97 3.73
N GLY A 598 22.92 5.72 2.59
CA GLY A 598 22.48 6.74 1.63
C GLY A 598 21.54 7.80 2.23
N ARG A 599 21.06 7.59 3.47
CA ARG A 599 20.20 8.50 4.24
C ARG A 599 20.97 9.45 5.17
N ALA A 600 22.27 9.27 5.31
CA ALA A 600 23.11 10.19 6.08
C ALA A 600 23.38 11.50 5.31
N GLY A 601 23.34 12.64 5.99
CA GLY A 601 23.44 14.00 5.43
C GLY A 601 22.10 14.53 4.89
N ARG A 602 21.61 15.63 5.46
CA ARG A 602 20.39 16.34 5.02
C ARG A 602 20.74 17.48 4.07
N ALA A 603 20.44 17.30 2.78
CA ALA A 603 20.78 18.25 1.71
C ALA A 603 20.38 19.69 2.06
N GLY A 604 21.34 20.62 2.01
CA GLY A 604 21.14 22.04 2.32
C GLY A 604 21.12 22.39 3.82
N ILE A 605 21.35 21.42 4.72
CA ILE A 605 21.40 21.64 6.18
C ILE A 605 22.74 21.18 6.78
N ASP A 606 23.23 19.99 6.39
CA ASP A 606 24.45 19.41 6.95
C ASP A 606 25.66 19.56 6.01
N ASP A 607 26.83 19.92 6.54
CA ASP A 607 28.09 19.94 5.76
C ASP A 607 28.55 18.52 5.35
N SER A 608 28.19 17.52 6.14
CA SER A 608 28.58 16.11 6.01
C SER A 608 27.50 15.18 6.57
N GLY A 609 27.42 13.97 6.04
CA GLY A 609 26.65 12.87 6.62
C GLY A 609 27.60 11.81 7.18
N GLU A 610 27.20 11.15 8.26
CA GLU A 610 27.98 10.07 8.88
C GLU A 610 27.19 8.77 8.93
N SER A 611 27.83 7.65 8.62
CA SER A 611 27.29 6.32 8.88
C SER A 611 28.20 5.49 9.76
N ILE A 612 27.67 4.83 10.80
CA ILE A 612 28.42 3.98 11.72
C ILE A 612 27.84 2.56 11.68
N LEU A 613 28.60 1.60 11.16
CA LEU A 613 28.25 0.18 11.21
C LEU A 613 28.89 -0.45 12.46
N ILE A 614 28.07 -0.89 13.41
CA ILE A 614 28.51 -1.60 14.62
C ILE A 614 28.63 -3.09 14.31
N ILE A 615 29.77 -3.69 14.63
CA ILE A 615 30.07 -5.09 14.32
C ILE A 615 30.72 -5.80 15.51
N LYS A 616 30.57 -7.12 15.59
CA LYS A 616 31.39 -7.93 16.49
C LYS A 616 32.75 -8.21 15.84
N PRO A 617 33.80 -8.53 16.63
CA PRO A 617 35.10 -8.94 16.08
C PRO A 617 35.01 -10.12 15.10
N THR A 618 34.05 -11.03 15.31
CA THR A 618 33.73 -12.17 14.42
C THR A 618 33.30 -11.75 13.02
N ASP A 619 32.65 -10.60 12.89
CA ASP A 619 31.98 -10.19 11.66
C ASP A 619 32.93 -9.40 10.75
N ARG A 620 34.11 -8.99 11.28
CA ARG A 620 35.09 -8.13 10.62
C ARG A 620 35.48 -8.61 9.22
N PHE A 621 35.73 -9.92 9.07
CA PHE A 621 36.10 -10.52 7.78
C PHE A 621 34.95 -10.48 6.76
N ASN A 622 33.72 -10.79 7.20
CA ASN A 622 32.54 -10.77 6.34
C ASN A 622 32.17 -9.33 5.93
N VAL A 623 32.41 -8.35 6.82
CA VAL A 623 32.21 -6.93 6.53
C VAL A 623 33.30 -6.37 5.62
N GLY A 624 34.56 -6.84 5.71
CA GLY A 624 35.59 -6.57 4.71
C GLY A 624 35.15 -7.00 3.31
N LYS A 625 34.72 -8.27 3.18
CA LYS A 625 34.15 -8.82 1.94
C LYS A 625 32.90 -8.08 1.43
N LEU A 626 32.05 -7.61 2.33
CA LEU A 626 30.86 -6.83 1.97
C LEU A 626 31.23 -5.51 1.28
N LEU A 627 32.26 -4.82 1.80
CA LEU A 627 32.69 -3.52 1.28
C LEU A 627 33.45 -3.66 -0.05
N THR A 628 34.05 -4.83 -0.31
CA THR A 628 34.76 -5.14 -1.57
C THR A 628 33.92 -5.90 -2.61
N SER A 629 32.71 -6.34 -2.27
CA SER A 629 31.84 -7.06 -3.21
C SER A 629 31.29 -6.14 -4.31
N GLU A 630 30.76 -6.74 -5.37
CA GLU A 630 30.03 -5.99 -6.40
C GLU A 630 28.62 -5.58 -5.91
N MET A 631 28.02 -4.60 -6.59
CA MET A 631 26.60 -4.26 -6.41
C MET A 631 25.72 -5.38 -6.99
N ASP A 632 24.54 -5.60 -6.39
CA ASP A 632 23.60 -6.63 -6.85
C ASP A 632 23.24 -6.41 -8.34
N SER A 633 23.21 -7.49 -9.12
CA SER A 633 22.83 -7.46 -10.53
C SER A 633 21.33 -7.74 -10.70
N CYS A 634 20.70 -7.06 -11.66
CA CYS A 634 19.29 -7.28 -11.98
C CYS A 634 19.15 -8.51 -12.88
N GLN A 635 18.79 -9.66 -12.31
CA GLN A 635 18.47 -10.87 -13.06
C GLN A 635 16.97 -10.92 -13.39
N SER A 636 16.60 -11.35 -14.60
CA SER A 636 15.19 -11.54 -14.95
C SER A 636 14.57 -12.69 -14.15
N ASN A 637 13.44 -12.42 -13.48
CA ASN A 637 12.66 -13.46 -12.83
C ASN A 637 12.14 -14.52 -13.79
N PHE A 638 12.00 -14.25 -15.10
CA PHE A 638 11.57 -15.29 -16.05
C PHE A 638 12.66 -16.34 -16.32
N ILE A 639 13.90 -16.09 -15.91
CA ILE A 639 14.99 -17.08 -15.92
C ILE A 639 15.05 -17.81 -14.57
N THR A 640 14.94 -17.10 -13.44
CA THR A 640 15.09 -17.71 -12.10
C THR A 640 13.82 -18.42 -11.60
N GLU A 641 12.66 -17.98 -12.07
CA GLU A 641 11.29 -18.37 -11.65
C GLU A 641 10.44 -18.59 -12.94
N PRO A 642 10.78 -19.59 -13.79
CA PRO A 642 10.21 -19.76 -15.13
C PRO A 642 8.70 -20.01 -15.13
N GLU A 643 8.12 -20.50 -14.03
CA GLU A 643 6.68 -20.62 -13.84
C GLU A 643 5.92 -19.29 -13.95
N ARG A 644 6.61 -18.14 -13.81
CA ARG A 644 6.02 -16.82 -14.05
C ARG A 644 5.70 -16.57 -15.53
N LEU A 645 6.34 -17.27 -16.47
CA LEU A 645 6.01 -17.22 -17.90
C LEU A 645 4.55 -17.59 -18.17
N HIS A 646 3.94 -18.48 -17.38
CA HIS A 646 2.52 -18.82 -17.49
C HIS A 646 1.63 -17.57 -17.39
N THR A 647 1.87 -16.71 -16.39
CA THR A 647 1.09 -15.48 -16.18
C THR A 647 1.37 -14.43 -17.27
N LEU A 648 2.61 -14.37 -17.77
CA LEU A 648 2.98 -13.50 -18.89
C LEU A 648 2.22 -13.90 -20.15
N PHE A 649 2.35 -15.16 -20.60
CA PHE A 649 1.76 -15.63 -21.85
C PHE A 649 0.24 -15.60 -21.82
N LEU A 650 -0.37 -16.01 -20.70
CA LEU A 650 -1.82 -15.89 -20.54
C LEU A 650 -2.28 -14.43 -20.68
N SER A 651 -1.48 -13.47 -20.20
CA SER A 651 -1.74 -12.04 -20.41
C SER A 651 -1.45 -11.55 -21.83
N LEU A 652 -0.57 -12.19 -22.61
CA LEU A 652 -0.35 -11.83 -24.02
C LEU A 652 -1.55 -12.26 -24.87
N VAL A 653 -2.06 -13.47 -24.65
CA VAL A 653 -3.26 -13.97 -25.34
C VAL A 653 -4.51 -13.22 -24.89
N GLY A 654 -4.65 -12.96 -23.58
CA GLY A 654 -5.80 -12.23 -23.02
C GLY A 654 -5.90 -10.75 -23.46
N LEU A 655 -4.81 -10.17 -23.97
CA LEU A 655 -4.73 -8.81 -24.51
C LEU A 655 -4.73 -8.76 -26.05
N ASP A 656 -4.92 -9.89 -26.73
CA ASP A 656 -4.79 -10.03 -28.18
C ASP A 656 -3.42 -9.53 -28.73
N ILE A 657 -2.34 -9.65 -27.94
CA ILE A 657 -0.96 -9.29 -28.33
C ILE A 657 -0.30 -10.43 -29.11
N ALA A 658 -0.57 -11.68 -28.72
CA ALA A 658 -0.04 -12.87 -29.35
C ALA A 658 -1.09 -13.99 -29.34
N SER A 659 -1.23 -14.66 -30.47
CA SER A 659 -2.14 -15.79 -30.72
C SER A 659 -1.40 -17.05 -31.17
N THR A 660 -0.13 -16.91 -31.56
CA THR A 660 0.73 -17.99 -32.04
C THR A 660 2.07 -18.05 -31.32
N THR A 661 2.68 -19.24 -31.28
CA THR A 661 4.01 -19.43 -30.68
C THR A 661 5.06 -18.49 -31.27
N SER A 662 4.98 -18.18 -32.58
CA SER A 662 5.88 -17.24 -33.25
C SER A 662 5.72 -15.80 -32.76
N GLU A 663 4.50 -15.38 -32.41
CA GLU A 663 4.24 -14.05 -31.84
C GLU A 663 4.72 -13.95 -30.39
N VAL A 664 4.57 -15.02 -29.59
CA VAL A 664 5.17 -15.09 -28.26
C VAL A 664 6.70 -15.09 -28.33
N HIS A 665 7.32 -15.77 -29.29
CA HIS A 665 8.76 -15.65 -29.53
C HIS A 665 9.18 -14.21 -29.82
N SER A 666 8.49 -13.53 -30.76
CA SER A 666 8.79 -12.13 -31.10
C SER A 666 8.55 -11.17 -29.92
N PHE A 667 7.56 -11.44 -29.08
CA PHE A 667 7.39 -10.71 -27.82
C PHE A 667 8.57 -10.96 -26.87
N MET A 668 8.97 -12.21 -26.68
CA MET A 668 10.05 -12.57 -25.77
C MET A 668 11.38 -11.92 -26.15
N GLU A 669 11.66 -11.66 -27.44
CA GLU A 669 12.85 -10.89 -27.88
C GLU A 669 12.96 -9.49 -27.27
N HIS A 670 11.85 -8.92 -26.77
CA HIS A 670 11.75 -7.61 -26.13
C HIS A 670 11.84 -7.66 -24.59
N THR A 671 12.17 -8.82 -24.00
CA THR A 671 12.29 -9.03 -22.54
C THR A 671 13.74 -8.92 -22.05
N LEU A 672 13.93 -8.68 -20.75
CA LEU A 672 15.27 -8.74 -20.12
C LEU A 672 15.79 -10.18 -20.11
N ALA A 673 14.89 -11.16 -19.93
CA ALA A 673 15.22 -12.58 -20.06
C ALA A 673 15.92 -12.88 -21.39
N ALA A 674 15.39 -12.44 -22.53
CA ALA A 674 16.01 -12.71 -23.83
C ALA A 674 17.40 -12.09 -23.98
N VAL A 675 17.61 -10.87 -23.46
CA VAL A 675 18.93 -10.21 -23.43
C VAL A 675 19.94 -11.02 -22.62
N GLN A 676 19.52 -11.56 -21.48
CA GLN A 676 20.40 -12.34 -20.59
C GLN A 676 20.65 -13.75 -21.10
N SER A 677 19.64 -14.45 -21.62
CA SER A 677 19.77 -15.78 -22.23
C SER A 677 20.73 -15.79 -23.43
N ARG A 678 20.74 -14.72 -24.27
CA ARG A 678 21.72 -14.55 -25.37
C ARG A 678 23.17 -14.59 -24.90
N LYS A 679 23.46 -14.24 -23.64
CA LYS A 679 24.82 -14.19 -23.07
C LYS A 679 25.25 -15.51 -22.43
N ILE A 680 24.32 -16.46 -22.26
CA ILE A 680 24.50 -17.73 -21.55
C ILE A 680 24.41 -18.93 -22.54
N ASP A 681 24.21 -18.67 -23.84
CA ASP A 681 23.96 -19.67 -24.89
C ASP A 681 22.80 -20.65 -24.58
N SER A 682 21.87 -20.25 -23.69
CA SER A 682 20.66 -21.00 -23.35
C SER A 682 19.49 -20.54 -24.21
N THR A 683 18.86 -21.46 -24.96
CA THR A 683 17.72 -21.12 -25.82
C THR A 683 16.42 -21.03 -25.00
N PRO A 684 15.68 -19.90 -25.03
CA PRO A 684 14.40 -19.79 -24.31
C PRO A 684 13.28 -20.67 -24.88
N SER A 685 13.48 -21.29 -26.05
CA SER A 685 12.41 -21.90 -26.84
C SER A 685 11.73 -23.10 -26.18
N SER A 686 12.47 -23.96 -25.48
CA SER A 686 11.88 -25.08 -24.74
C SER A 686 10.98 -24.59 -23.61
N LEU A 687 11.44 -23.60 -22.83
CA LEU A 687 10.66 -22.98 -21.76
C LEU A 687 9.37 -22.33 -22.27
N ILE A 688 9.42 -21.69 -23.45
CA ILE A 688 8.23 -21.11 -24.09
C ILE A 688 7.21 -22.20 -24.44
N GLU A 689 7.65 -23.26 -25.13
CA GLU A 689 6.77 -24.37 -25.49
C GLU A 689 6.19 -25.07 -24.26
N ASP A 690 7.01 -25.33 -23.24
CA ASP A 690 6.60 -26.10 -22.06
C ASP A 690 5.62 -25.30 -21.19
N ALA A 691 5.81 -23.98 -21.05
CA ALA A 691 4.83 -23.11 -20.41
C ALA A 691 3.49 -23.03 -21.20
N ILE A 692 3.52 -22.99 -22.53
CA ILE A 692 2.29 -23.04 -23.35
C ILE A 692 1.59 -24.41 -23.22
N LYS A 693 2.34 -25.51 -23.30
CA LYS A 693 1.82 -26.88 -23.05
C LYS A 693 1.17 -26.98 -21.68
N ASN A 694 1.76 -26.37 -20.65
CA ASN A 694 1.23 -26.36 -19.29
C ASN A 694 -0.07 -25.52 -19.17
N LEU A 695 -0.10 -24.32 -19.75
CA LEU A 695 -1.33 -23.50 -19.82
C LEU A 695 -2.48 -24.23 -20.55
N CYS A 696 -2.16 -24.98 -21.61
CA CYS A 696 -3.14 -25.82 -22.31
C CYS A 696 -3.56 -27.04 -21.47
N LYS A 697 -2.64 -27.69 -20.77
CA LYS A 697 -2.92 -28.81 -19.86
C LYS A 697 -3.92 -28.40 -18.77
N HIS A 698 -3.71 -27.26 -18.11
CA HIS A 698 -4.61 -26.74 -17.08
C HIS A 698 -5.84 -25.99 -17.65
N GLY A 699 -6.12 -26.10 -18.95
CA GLY A 699 -7.34 -25.58 -19.58
C GLY A 699 -7.45 -24.04 -19.63
N LEU A 700 -6.36 -23.31 -19.42
CA LEU A 700 -6.32 -21.83 -19.48
C LEU A 700 -6.20 -21.33 -20.92
N LEU A 701 -5.45 -22.07 -21.74
CA LEU A 701 -5.40 -21.91 -23.19
C LEU A 701 -5.97 -23.14 -23.88
N LYS A 702 -6.36 -22.98 -25.15
CA LYS A 702 -6.81 -24.07 -26.01
C LYS A 702 -6.17 -23.92 -27.39
N TYR A 703 -5.62 -25.01 -27.92
CA TYR A 703 -5.14 -25.03 -29.31
C TYR A 703 -6.32 -24.88 -30.29
N ASP A 704 -6.14 -24.05 -31.30
CA ASP A 704 -7.14 -23.88 -32.35
C ASP A 704 -7.21 -25.13 -33.24
N SER A 705 -8.41 -25.42 -33.76
CA SER A 705 -8.71 -26.69 -34.42
C SER A 705 -7.85 -26.91 -35.67
N GLY A 706 -6.80 -27.72 -35.52
CA GLY A 706 -5.90 -28.15 -36.59
C GLY A 706 -4.50 -27.54 -36.58
N ASN A 707 -4.18 -26.60 -35.67
CA ASN A 707 -2.85 -25.98 -35.61
C ASN A 707 -2.29 -25.93 -34.17
N PRO A 708 -1.26 -26.75 -33.82
CA PRO A 708 -0.65 -26.72 -32.49
C PRO A 708 0.15 -25.43 -32.20
N ASN A 709 0.38 -24.59 -33.21
CA ASN A 709 1.07 -23.31 -33.04
C ASN A 709 0.13 -22.11 -32.90
N SER A 710 -1.19 -22.32 -32.86
CA SER A 710 -2.23 -21.29 -32.67
C SER A 710 -3.08 -21.64 -31.46
N TYR A 711 -3.37 -20.67 -30.61
CA TYR A 711 -4.14 -20.87 -29.39
C TYR A 711 -5.03 -19.69 -29.04
N SER A 712 -6.20 -20.03 -28.51
CA SER A 712 -7.20 -19.10 -28.00
C SER A 712 -7.34 -19.22 -26.48
N ILE A 713 -7.63 -18.10 -25.82
CA ILE A 713 -7.85 -18.06 -24.37
C ILE A 713 -9.23 -18.65 -24.01
N THR A 714 -9.29 -19.53 -23.02
CA THR A 714 -10.57 -20.08 -22.53
C THR A 714 -11.27 -19.10 -21.60
N ASN A 715 -12.53 -19.37 -21.23
CA ASN A 715 -13.21 -18.56 -20.20
C ASN A 715 -12.46 -18.61 -18.85
N LEU A 716 -11.88 -19.77 -18.52
CA LEU A 716 -11.06 -19.92 -17.30
C LEU A 716 -9.73 -19.17 -17.42
N GLY A 717 -9.09 -19.22 -18.59
CA GLY A 717 -7.91 -18.41 -18.87
C GLY A 717 -8.19 -16.90 -18.78
N ARG A 718 -9.34 -16.45 -19.30
CA ARG A 718 -9.78 -15.05 -19.23
C ARG A 718 -10.06 -14.63 -17.78
N ALA A 719 -10.68 -15.51 -16.98
CA ALA A 719 -10.86 -15.31 -15.54
C ALA A 719 -9.51 -15.18 -14.81
N ALA A 720 -8.57 -16.08 -15.06
CA ALA A 720 -7.24 -16.08 -14.44
C ALA A 720 -6.43 -14.83 -14.84
N PHE A 721 -6.48 -14.42 -16.12
CA PHE A 721 -5.92 -13.17 -16.61
C PHE A 721 -6.51 -11.94 -15.91
N ARG A 722 -7.84 -11.86 -15.78
CA ARG A 722 -8.55 -10.76 -15.09
C ARG A 722 -8.27 -10.71 -13.59
N GLY A 723 -8.09 -11.87 -12.96
CA GLY A 723 -7.69 -12.00 -11.56
C GLY A 723 -6.21 -11.65 -11.32
N GLY A 724 -5.36 -11.81 -12.33
CA GLY A 724 -3.91 -11.65 -12.22
C GLY A 724 -3.24 -12.78 -11.42
N ILE A 725 -3.76 -14.00 -11.53
CA ILE A 725 -3.36 -15.16 -10.71
C ILE A 725 -2.59 -16.23 -11.50
N ASP A 726 -1.83 -17.04 -10.79
CA ASP A 726 -1.05 -18.16 -11.32
C ASP A 726 -1.85 -19.48 -11.31
N ILE A 727 -1.28 -20.53 -11.92
CA ILE A 727 -1.95 -21.83 -12.10
C ILE A 727 -2.36 -22.46 -10.74
N PRO A 728 -1.49 -22.54 -9.71
CA PRO A 728 -1.88 -23.12 -8.42
C PRO A 728 -3.03 -22.36 -7.75
N THR A 729 -3.02 -21.02 -7.80
CA THR A 729 -4.10 -20.19 -7.22
C THR A 729 -5.43 -20.39 -7.96
N VAL A 730 -5.41 -20.60 -9.30
CA VAL A 730 -6.62 -20.91 -10.07
C VAL A 730 -7.26 -22.21 -9.58
N GLU A 731 -6.47 -23.27 -9.42
CA GLU A 731 -6.99 -24.57 -8.95
C GLU A 731 -7.53 -24.49 -7.52
N GLU A 732 -6.83 -23.78 -6.64
CA GLU A 732 -7.28 -23.54 -5.26
C GLU A 732 -8.59 -22.75 -5.23
N PHE A 733 -8.74 -21.71 -6.06
CA PHE A 733 -9.95 -20.91 -6.17
C PHE A 733 -11.12 -21.74 -6.69
N ILE A 734 -10.97 -22.48 -7.79
CA ILE A 734 -12.06 -23.33 -8.32
C ILE A 734 -12.53 -24.31 -7.24
N LYS A 735 -11.58 -24.98 -6.57
CA LYS A 735 -11.87 -25.94 -5.49
C LYS A 735 -12.66 -25.28 -4.34
N ARG A 736 -12.16 -24.15 -3.81
CA ARG A 736 -12.77 -23.44 -2.66
C ARG A 736 -14.12 -22.82 -3.02
N LEU A 737 -14.25 -22.19 -4.20
CA LEU A 737 -15.50 -21.60 -4.68
C LEU A 737 -16.59 -22.67 -4.91
N SER A 738 -16.23 -23.80 -5.52
CA SER A 738 -17.15 -24.91 -5.79
C SER A 738 -17.60 -25.61 -4.51
N GLN A 739 -16.67 -25.86 -3.57
CA GLN A 739 -17.01 -26.32 -2.22
C GLN A 739 -17.95 -25.34 -1.52
N GLY A 740 -17.67 -24.04 -1.61
CA GLY A 740 -18.52 -22.99 -1.05
C GLY A 740 -19.93 -22.96 -1.65
N LEU A 741 -20.09 -23.19 -2.96
CA LEU A 741 -21.41 -23.26 -3.61
C LEU A 741 -22.26 -24.45 -3.13
N ASN A 742 -21.65 -25.56 -2.72
CA ASN A 742 -22.38 -26.72 -2.18
C ASN A 742 -23.04 -26.43 -0.82
N GLY A 743 -22.60 -25.39 -0.11
CA GLY A 743 -23.05 -25.06 1.25
C GLY A 743 -22.91 -23.57 1.58
N LEU A 744 -23.33 -22.67 0.69
CA LEU A 744 -23.11 -21.23 0.86
C LEU A 744 -24.02 -20.64 1.95
N VAL A 745 -23.51 -20.57 3.17
CA VAL A 745 -24.15 -19.87 4.28
C VAL A 745 -24.09 -18.36 4.06
N LEU A 746 -25.27 -17.73 3.98
CA LEU A 746 -25.43 -16.27 3.79
C LEU A 746 -25.89 -15.53 5.06
N HIS A 747 -25.98 -16.21 6.21
CA HIS A 747 -26.39 -15.59 7.46
C HIS A 747 -25.30 -14.66 8.04
N SER A 748 -24.03 -15.08 7.92
CA SER A 748 -22.86 -14.28 8.29
C SER A 748 -21.88 -14.19 7.12
N TYR A 749 -20.95 -13.24 7.21
CA TYR A 749 -19.89 -13.06 6.21
C TYR A 749 -18.67 -13.98 6.44
N LEU A 750 -18.69 -14.83 7.48
CA LEU A 750 -17.56 -15.67 7.87
C LEU A 750 -17.10 -16.62 6.75
N HIS A 751 -18.04 -17.18 5.97
CA HIS A 751 -17.70 -18.04 4.83
C HIS A 751 -17.03 -17.25 3.70
N LEU A 752 -17.54 -16.05 3.36
CA LEU A 752 -16.90 -15.20 2.35
C LEU A 752 -15.50 -14.75 2.79
N LEU A 753 -15.34 -14.39 4.07
CA LEU A 753 -14.04 -14.07 4.68
C LEU A 753 -13.08 -15.27 4.64
N TYR A 754 -13.58 -16.49 4.87
CA TYR A 754 -12.78 -17.71 4.72
C TYR A 754 -12.26 -17.87 3.27
N LEU A 755 -13.11 -17.65 2.25
CA LEU A 755 -12.72 -17.73 0.84
C LEU A 755 -11.63 -16.71 0.44
N ILE A 756 -11.61 -15.52 1.05
CA ILE A 756 -10.65 -14.45 0.73
C ILE A 756 -9.51 -14.28 1.75
N THR A 757 -9.37 -15.21 2.70
CA THR A 757 -8.28 -15.18 3.66
C THR A 757 -6.97 -15.60 2.96
N PRO A 758 -5.89 -14.80 3.00
CA PRO A 758 -4.62 -15.15 2.37
C PRO A 758 -3.80 -16.13 3.22
N ALA A 759 -3.47 -17.30 2.67
CA ALA A 759 -2.78 -18.37 3.38
C ALA A 759 -1.34 -18.01 3.81
N GLU A 760 -0.66 -17.13 3.05
CA GLU A 760 0.72 -16.65 3.28
C GLU A 760 0.96 -16.14 4.72
N PHE A 761 -0.06 -15.54 5.33
CA PHE A 761 0.03 -14.96 6.68
C PHE A 761 0.20 -16.02 7.78
N SER A 762 0.03 -17.31 7.46
CA SER A 762 0.32 -18.43 8.36
C SER A 762 1.77 -18.49 8.86
N THR A 763 2.68 -17.80 8.19
CA THR A 763 4.09 -17.64 8.62
C THR A 763 4.30 -16.43 9.55
N SER A 764 3.51 -15.38 9.36
CA SER A 764 3.68 -14.07 10.03
C SER A 764 2.80 -13.90 11.27
N ILE A 765 1.71 -14.66 11.35
CA ILE A 765 0.80 -14.72 12.49
C ILE A 765 1.00 -16.10 13.11
N PRO A 766 1.47 -16.21 14.37
CA PRO A 766 1.57 -17.49 15.03
C PRO A 766 0.18 -18.01 15.38
N PHE A 767 -0.04 -19.30 15.13
CA PHE A 767 -1.25 -19.98 15.55
C PHE A 767 -1.24 -20.22 17.06
N SER A 768 -2.24 -19.69 17.79
CA SER A 768 -2.42 -19.94 19.22
C SER A 768 -3.64 -20.84 19.44
N PRO A 769 -3.45 -22.12 19.85
CA PRO A 769 -4.56 -23.04 20.10
C PRO A 769 -5.54 -22.53 21.16
N ASP A 770 -5.03 -21.91 22.23
CA ASP A 770 -5.85 -21.43 23.36
C ASP A 770 -6.76 -20.29 22.95
N ILE A 771 -6.22 -19.28 22.25
CA ILE A 771 -6.99 -18.15 21.72
C ILE A 771 -7.99 -18.68 20.68
N PHE A 772 -7.58 -19.62 19.82
CA PHE A 772 -8.48 -20.21 18.83
C PHE A 772 -9.67 -20.92 19.48
N TYR A 773 -9.45 -21.72 20.52
CA TYR A 773 -10.52 -22.39 21.26
C TYR A 773 -11.46 -21.39 21.97
N GLN A 774 -10.91 -20.36 22.61
CA GLN A 774 -11.69 -19.29 23.24
C GLN A 774 -12.56 -18.53 22.22
N VAL A 775 -12.04 -18.24 21.03
CA VAL A 775 -12.81 -17.57 19.98
C VAL A 775 -13.85 -18.51 19.38
N TYR A 776 -13.49 -19.75 19.09
CA TYR A 776 -14.41 -20.75 18.52
C TYR A 776 -15.61 -21.01 19.43
N THR A 777 -15.38 -21.17 20.74
CA THR A 777 -16.45 -21.35 21.74
C THR A 777 -17.30 -20.10 21.98
N SER A 778 -16.89 -18.94 21.46
CA SER A 778 -17.67 -17.69 21.48
C SER A 778 -18.51 -17.45 20.21
N LEU A 779 -18.41 -18.34 19.21
CA LEU A 779 -19.22 -18.27 17.99
C LEU A 779 -20.68 -18.64 18.27
N ASP A 780 -21.60 -18.08 17.49
CA ASP A 780 -23.01 -18.47 17.55
C ASP A 780 -23.27 -19.78 16.78
N SER A 781 -24.49 -20.31 16.89
CA SER A 781 -24.88 -21.56 16.23
C SER A 781 -24.80 -21.51 14.70
N TYR A 782 -24.86 -20.32 14.09
CA TYR A 782 -24.76 -20.15 12.64
C TYR A 782 -23.30 -20.15 12.18
N ASP A 783 -22.43 -19.45 12.91
CA ASP A 783 -20.99 -19.42 12.65
C ASP A 783 -20.30 -20.76 12.96
N ILE A 784 -20.78 -21.51 13.96
CA ILE A 784 -20.38 -22.91 14.18
C ILE A 784 -20.80 -23.77 12.98
N ALA A 785 -22.02 -23.60 12.45
CA ALA A 785 -22.44 -24.31 11.24
C ALA A 785 -21.58 -23.93 10.01
N VAL A 786 -21.14 -22.67 9.88
CA VAL A 786 -20.13 -22.27 8.86
C VAL A 786 -18.82 -23.04 9.07
N ALA A 787 -18.33 -23.12 10.30
CA ALA A 787 -17.11 -23.85 10.62
C ALA A 787 -17.22 -25.34 10.27
N GLU A 788 -18.35 -25.99 10.59
CA GLU A 788 -18.61 -27.38 10.23
C GLU A 788 -18.66 -27.61 8.71
N GLN A 789 -19.27 -26.70 7.93
CA GLN A 789 -19.27 -26.77 6.46
C GLN A 789 -17.85 -26.64 5.87
N ILE A 790 -16.98 -25.83 6.50
CA ILE A 790 -15.56 -25.70 6.14
C ILE A 790 -14.74 -26.95 6.55
N GLY A 791 -15.28 -27.81 7.42
CA GLY A 791 -14.60 -28.99 7.96
C GLY A 791 -13.92 -28.79 9.33
N VAL A 792 -14.21 -27.67 10.00
CA VAL A 792 -13.69 -27.34 11.34
C VAL A 792 -14.73 -27.70 12.41
N SER A 793 -14.67 -28.95 12.88
CA SER A 793 -15.52 -29.44 13.98
C SER A 793 -15.00 -29.05 15.36
N GLU A 794 -15.91 -28.81 16.31
CA GLU A 794 -15.58 -28.50 17.73
C GLU A 794 -14.60 -29.52 18.34
N ARG A 795 -14.78 -30.81 18.03
CA ARG A 795 -13.90 -31.89 18.46
C ARG A 795 -12.45 -31.69 18.03
N MET A 796 -12.20 -31.18 16.82
CA MET A 796 -10.83 -30.90 16.34
C MET A 796 -10.23 -29.73 17.12
N VAL A 797 -11.00 -28.66 17.35
CA VAL A 797 -10.55 -27.48 18.10
C VAL A 797 -10.20 -27.84 19.55
N MET A 798 -11.06 -28.62 20.22
CA MET A 798 -10.88 -29.09 21.60
C MET A 798 -9.63 -29.97 21.76
N LEU A 799 -9.44 -30.93 20.85
CA LEU A 799 -8.25 -31.79 20.85
C LEU A 799 -6.96 -30.99 20.56
N MET A 800 -7.04 -29.96 19.72
CA MET A 800 -5.90 -29.09 19.39
C MET A 800 -5.49 -28.20 20.57
N ALA A 801 -6.46 -27.65 21.31
CA ALA A 801 -6.20 -26.97 22.59
C ALA A 801 -5.57 -27.94 23.61
N SER A 802 -5.98 -29.21 23.58
CA SER A 802 -5.36 -30.30 24.37
C SER A 802 -4.03 -30.81 23.79
N GLY A 803 -3.33 -30.02 22.98
CA GLY A 803 -1.98 -30.31 22.47
C GLY A 803 -1.85 -31.41 21.41
N HIS A 804 -2.95 -31.92 20.83
CA HIS A 804 -2.85 -32.97 19.80
C HIS A 804 -2.34 -32.39 18.46
N SER A 805 -1.48 -33.14 17.77
CA SER A 805 -0.98 -32.77 16.43
C SER A 805 -1.95 -33.20 15.33
N PHE A 806 -2.13 -32.33 14.33
CA PHE A 806 -3.17 -32.46 13.30
C PHE A 806 -2.68 -32.62 11.85
N GLY A 807 -1.36 -32.69 11.63
CA GLY A 807 -0.79 -32.87 10.27
C GLY A 807 -1.37 -31.89 9.25
N LYS A 808 -1.89 -32.41 8.12
CA LYS A 808 -2.54 -31.61 7.06
C LYS A 808 -3.70 -30.73 7.58
N ASN A 809 -4.44 -31.17 8.59
CA ASN A 809 -5.55 -30.40 9.17
C ASN A 809 -5.08 -29.14 9.93
N LYS A 810 -3.79 -29.06 10.32
CA LYS A 810 -3.23 -27.83 10.94
C LYS A 810 -3.33 -26.62 9.99
N ILE A 811 -3.19 -26.84 8.69
CA ILE A 811 -3.28 -25.77 7.67
C ILE A 811 -4.73 -25.23 7.62
N LEU A 812 -5.72 -26.12 7.56
CA LEU A 812 -7.14 -25.77 7.58
C LEU A 812 -7.52 -24.98 8.85
N LEU A 813 -7.10 -25.48 10.01
CA LEU A 813 -7.38 -24.83 11.31
C LEU A 813 -6.69 -23.46 11.41
N HIS A 814 -5.47 -23.32 10.92
CA HIS A 814 -4.78 -22.03 10.89
C HIS A 814 -5.47 -21.05 9.94
N HIS A 815 -5.84 -21.48 8.73
CA HIS A 815 -6.56 -20.64 7.77
C HIS A 815 -7.90 -20.16 8.33
N PHE A 816 -8.64 -21.02 9.03
CA PHE A 816 -9.87 -20.62 9.72
C PHE A 816 -9.62 -19.65 10.89
N TYR A 817 -8.54 -19.83 11.66
CA TYR A 817 -8.12 -18.85 12.68
C TYR A 817 -7.79 -17.47 12.08
N LEU A 818 -7.09 -17.40 10.95
CA LEU A 818 -6.87 -16.15 10.20
C LEU A 818 -8.18 -15.54 9.70
N SER A 819 -9.14 -16.38 9.30
CA SER A 819 -10.49 -15.95 8.90
C SER A 819 -11.26 -15.33 10.07
N LEU A 820 -11.12 -15.88 11.29
CA LEU A 820 -11.72 -15.32 12.51
C LEU A 820 -11.11 -13.96 12.91
N ILE A 821 -9.81 -13.76 12.69
CA ILE A 821 -9.17 -12.44 12.88
C ILE A 821 -9.80 -11.39 11.95
N LEU A 822 -10.04 -11.76 10.69
CA LEU A 822 -10.73 -10.90 9.72
C LEU A 822 -12.22 -10.72 10.07
N TYR A 823 -12.87 -11.73 10.64
CA TYR A 823 -14.25 -11.66 11.10
C TYR A 823 -14.46 -10.70 12.28
N ASP A 824 -13.54 -10.68 13.24
CA ASP A 824 -13.55 -9.68 14.31
C ASP A 824 -13.42 -8.24 13.77
N LEU A 825 -12.56 -8.02 12.76
CA LEU A 825 -12.42 -6.71 12.10
C LEU A 825 -13.70 -6.32 11.33
N TRP A 826 -14.28 -7.28 10.61
CA TRP A 826 -15.56 -7.14 9.91
C TRP A 826 -16.69 -6.76 10.87
N ASN A 827 -16.77 -7.46 12.00
CA ASN A 827 -17.66 -7.23 13.15
C ASN A 827 -17.29 -5.99 13.96
N GLN A 828 -16.73 -4.98 13.29
CA GLN A 828 -16.67 -3.62 13.77
C GLN A 828 -15.73 -3.41 14.98
N ASN A 829 -14.87 -4.38 15.32
CA ASN A 829 -13.80 -4.16 16.28
C ASN A 829 -12.71 -3.22 15.72
N SER A 830 -11.83 -2.73 16.59
CA SER A 830 -10.69 -1.91 16.18
C SER A 830 -9.46 -2.79 15.94
N VAL A 831 -8.57 -2.37 15.02
CA VAL A 831 -7.28 -3.05 14.78
C VAL A 831 -6.48 -3.18 16.09
N TRP A 832 -6.61 -2.23 17.02
CA TRP A 832 -6.02 -2.28 18.36
C TRP A 832 -6.59 -3.41 19.22
N TYR A 833 -7.92 -3.52 19.29
CA TYR A 833 -8.60 -4.59 20.06
C TYR A 833 -8.24 -5.97 19.51
N VAL A 834 -8.29 -6.16 18.19
CA VAL A 834 -7.96 -7.42 17.53
C VAL A 834 -6.48 -7.78 17.73
N ALA A 835 -5.57 -6.82 17.57
CA ALA A 835 -4.15 -6.99 17.87
C ALA A 835 -3.90 -7.47 19.31
N GLN A 836 -4.63 -6.91 20.29
CA GLN A 836 -4.51 -7.32 21.68
C GLN A 836 -5.12 -8.71 21.94
N LYS A 837 -6.33 -8.98 21.43
CA LYS A 837 -7.07 -10.25 21.59
C LYS A 837 -6.27 -11.45 21.05
N TYR A 838 -5.66 -11.29 19.87
CA TYR A 838 -4.87 -12.34 19.22
C TYR A 838 -3.35 -12.27 19.53
N GLN A 839 -2.91 -11.31 20.35
CA GLN A 839 -1.50 -11.09 20.70
C GLN A 839 -0.54 -10.85 19.50
N VAL A 840 -1.05 -10.20 18.45
CA VAL A 840 -0.31 -9.91 17.20
C VAL A 840 -0.05 -8.41 17.07
N HIS A 841 1.09 -8.02 16.48
CA HIS A 841 1.34 -6.61 16.17
C HIS A 841 0.27 -6.02 15.23
N ARG A 842 -0.36 -4.91 15.66
CA ARG A 842 -1.41 -4.16 14.92
C ARG A 842 -1.11 -3.85 13.45
N GLY A 843 0.15 -3.59 13.07
CA GLY A 843 0.54 -3.42 11.67
C GLY A 843 0.40 -4.69 10.83
N VAL A 844 0.60 -5.87 11.42
CA VAL A 844 0.38 -7.18 10.75
C VAL A 844 -1.12 -7.43 10.56
N ILE A 845 -1.95 -7.09 11.55
CA ILE A 845 -3.43 -7.16 11.44
C ILE A 845 -3.94 -6.20 10.34
N GLN A 846 -3.41 -4.98 10.24
CA GLN A 846 -3.74 -4.06 9.15
C GLN A 846 -3.28 -4.59 7.79
N ASN A 847 -2.10 -5.22 7.71
CA ASN A 847 -1.61 -5.82 6.47
C ASN A 847 -2.47 -7.02 6.05
N LEU A 848 -2.89 -7.89 6.98
CA LEU A 848 -3.80 -9.01 6.71
C LEU A 848 -5.11 -8.51 6.07
N LEU A 849 -5.70 -7.44 6.62
CA LEU A 849 -6.90 -6.81 6.06
C LEU A 849 -6.66 -6.25 4.65
N ASN A 850 -5.53 -5.57 4.43
CA ASN A 850 -5.19 -5.02 3.12
C ASN A 850 -4.97 -6.13 2.08
N SER A 851 -4.27 -7.21 2.44
CA SER A 851 -4.04 -8.36 1.56
C SER A 851 -5.33 -9.14 1.29
N ALA A 852 -6.19 -9.33 2.30
CA ALA A 852 -7.52 -9.92 2.12
C ALA A 852 -8.40 -9.07 1.19
N SER A 853 -8.32 -7.74 1.28
CA SER A 853 -9.02 -6.82 0.37
C SER A 853 -8.51 -6.88 -1.07
N ALA A 854 -7.20 -7.04 -1.26
CA ALA A 854 -6.60 -7.26 -2.57
C ALA A 854 -7.03 -8.62 -3.15
N LEU A 855 -6.92 -9.68 -2.36
CA LEU A 855 -7.33 -11.04 -2.73
C LEU A 855 -8.82 -11.11 -3.09
N ALA A 856 -9.68 -10.43 -2.32
CA ALA A 856 -11.10 -10.32 -2.63
C ALA A 856 -11.38 -9.57 -3.94
N SER A 857 -10.58 -8.55 -4.27
CA SER A 857 -10.68 -7.83 -5.55
C SER A 857 -10.30 -8.73 -6.73
N THR A 858 -9.20 -9.48 -6.58
CA THR A 858 -8.75 -10.51 -7.53
C THR A 858 -9.80 -11.62 -7.72
N LEU A 859 -10.36 -12.14 -6.62
CA LEU A 859 -11.40 -13.17 -6.65
C LEU A 859 -12.70 -12.64 -7.29
N SER A 860 -13.07 -11.40 -7.01
CA SER A 860 -14.21 -10.73 -7.67
C SER A 860 -14.01 -10.68 -9.18
N ASN A 861 -12.85 -10.24 -9.66
CA ASN A 861 -12.53 -10.18 -11.09
C ASN A 861 -12.52 -11.58 -11.74
N PHE A 862 -11.97 -12.58 -11.06
CA PHE A 862 -11.97 -13.97 -11.51
C PHE A 862 -13.40 -14.51 -11.69
N CYS A 863 -14.28 -14.28 -10.70
CA CYS A 863 -15.66 -14.76 -10.75
C CYS A 863 -16.49 -14.11 -11.87
N GLN A 864 -16.23 -12.85 -12.28
CA GLN A 864 -17.03 -12.16 -13.31
C GLN A 864 -17.04 -12.87 -14.67
N GLU A 865 -15.94 -13.52 -15.06
CA GLU A 865 -15.83 -14.21 -16.35
C GLU A 865 -16.45 -15.64 -16.31
N LEU A 866 -16.75 -16.18 -15.12
CA LEU A 866 -17.21 -17.56 -14.91
C LEU A 866 -18.67 -17.62 -14.42
N LYS A 867 -19.59 -17.91 -15.36
CA LYS A 867 -21.05 -17.96 -15.12
C LYS A 867 -21.48 -18.92 -14.00
N GLU A 868 -20.71 -19.98 -13.75
CA GLU A 868 -21.00 -20.97 -12.71
C GLU A 868 -20.91 -20.34 -11.30
N PHE A 869 -20.07 -19.32 -11.14
CA PHE A 869 -19.86 -18.58 -9.90
C PHE A 869 -20.79 -17.35 -9.76
N TRP A 870 -21.97 -17.37 -10.41
CA TRP A 870 -22.96 -16.27 -10.42
C TRP A 870 -23.28 -15.69 -9.03
N ALA A 871 -23.33 -16.52 -7.99
CA ALA A 871 -23.60 -16.07 -6.62
C ALA A 871 -22.49 -15.11 -6.13
N TYR A 872 -21.23 -15.46 -6.38
CA TYR A 872 -20.08 -14.64 -6.03
C TYR A 872 -19.96 -13.40 -6.92
N GLN A 873 -20.40 -13.45 -8.19
CA GLN A 873 -20.47 -12.29 -9.08
C GLN A 873 -21.35 -11.16 -8.51
N GLN A 874 -22.40 -11.50 -7.76
CA GLN A 874 -23.29 -10.54 -7.10
C GLN A 874 -22.80 -10.15 -5.69
N LEU A 875 -22.26 -11.11 -4.92
CA LEU A 875 -21.86 -10.88 -3.53
C LEU A 875 -20.51 -10.17 -3.39
N LEU A 876 -19.50 -10.54 -4.17
CA LEU A 876 -18.13 -10.06 -3.99
C LEU A 876 -17.95 -8.55 -4.28
N PRO A 877 -18.54 -7.93 -5.32
CA PRO A 877 -18.25 -6.53 -5.66
C PRO A 877 -18.57 -5.52 -4.54
N ASP A 878 -19.64 -5.74 -3.78
CA ASP A 878 -19.99 -4.87 -2.64
C ASP A 878 -19.29 -5.32 -1.34
N PHE A 879 -19.05 -6.61 -1.16
CA PHE A 879 -18.24 -7.14 -0.07
C PHE A 879 -16.80 -6.60 -0.09
N VAL A 880 -16.15 -6.55 -1.26
CA VAL A 880 -14.82 -5.94 -1.47
C VAL A 880 -14.78 -4.49 -1.01
N LYS A 881 -15.79 -3.68 -1.39
CA LYS A 881 -15.88 -2.27 -0.99
C LYS A 881 -16.01 -2.13 0.52
N GLN A 882 -16.86 -2.93 1.18
CA GLN A 882 -17.04 -2.91 2.63
C GLN A 882 -15.77 -3.33 3.38
N LEU A 883 -15.14 -4.43 2.93
CA LEU A 883 -13.94 -4.98 3.54
C LEU A 883 -12.78 -3.99 3.51
N SER A 884 -12.58 -3.32 2.36
CA SER A 884 -11.48 -2.38 2.14
C SER A 884 -11.38 -1.23 3.16
N TYR A 885 -12.48 -0.95 3.87
CA TYR A 885 -12.56 0.05 4.93
C TYR A 885 -13.02 -0.50 6.30
N CYS A 886 -13.45 -1.77 6.38
CA CYS A 886 -14.21 -2.36 7.49
C CYS A 886 -15.34 -1.44 8.02
N VAL A 887 -16.11 -0.83 7.11
CA VAL A 887 -17.27 0.01 7.46
C VAL A 887 -18.56 -0.52 6.85
N THR A 888 -19.68 -0.19 7.49
CA THR A 888 -21.02 -0.35 6.92
C THR A 888 -21.18 0.48 5.65
N MET A 889 -21.94 -0.02 4.67
CA MET A 889 -22.16 0.64 3.36
C MET A 889 -22.57 2.12 3.48
N GLU A 890 -23.36 2.47 4.49
CA GLU A 890 -23.81 3.85 4.75
C GLU A 890 -22.67 4.86 4.99
N LEU A 891 -21.50 4.38 5.45
CA LEU A 891 -20.33 5.22 5.74
C LEU A 891 -19.36 5.29 4.56
N LEU A 892 -19.48 4.39 3.57
CA LEU A 892 -18.56 4.29 2.44
C LEU A 892 -18.37 5.62 1.67
N PRO A 893 -19.42 6.43 1.39
CA PRO A 893 -19.24 7.72 0.70
C PRO A 893 -18.40 8.73 1.50
N LEU A 894 -18.37 8.60 2.83
CA LEU A 894 -17.61 9.50 3.71
C LEU A 894 -16.13 9.09 3.80
N MET A 895 -15.81 7.81 3.54
CA MET A 895 -14.44 7.28 3.55
C MET A 895 -13.60 7.75 2.34
N GLU A 896 -14.22 8.29 1.29
CA GLU A 896 -13.51 8.95 0.19
C GLU A 896 -12.78 10.24 0.64
N LEU A 897 -13.19 10.84 1.77
CA LEU A 897 -12.68 12.14 2.19
C LEU A 897 -11.32 12.05 2.90
N PRO A 898 -10.35 12.93 2.55
CA PRO A 898 -9.08 12.96 3.24
C PRO A 898 -9.27 13.32 4.71
N ALA A 899 -8.52 12.64 5.58
CA ALA A 899 -8.65 12.72 7.04
C ALA A 899 -10.01 12.28 7.60
N VAL A 900 -10.87 11.60 6.83
CA VAL A 900 -12.06 10.93 7.35
C VAL A 900 -11.82 9.42 7.42
N LYS A 901 -11.96 8.88 8.63
CA LYS A 901 -11.85 7.46 8.92
C LYS A 901 -13.11 6.98 9.61
N ARG A 902 -13.27 5.66 9.75
CA ARG A 902 -14.38 4.98 10.42
C ARG A 902 -14.97 5.72 11.64
N GLY A 903 -14.15 6.15 12.60
CA GLY A 903 -14.63 6.91 13.78
C GLY A 903 -15.24 8.28 13.42
N ARG A 904 -14.55 9.06 12.58
CA ARG A 904 -14.99 10.39 12.13
C ARG A 904 -16.17 10.30 11.13
N ALA A 905 -16.21 9.27 10.29
CA ALA A 905 -17.34 8.95 9.42
C ALA A 905 -18.59 8.63 10.24
N LYS A 906 -18.48 7.82 11.31
CA LYS A 906 -19.57 7.59 12.27
C LYS A 906 -20.03 8.90 12.92
N GLN A 907 -19.12 9.77 13.37
CA GLN A 907 -19.49 11.08 13.92
C GLN A 907 -20.27 11.95 12.91
N PHE A 908 -19.78 12.08 11.67
CA PHE A 908 -20.46 12.82 10.61
C PHE A 908 -21.86 12.26 10.32
N TYR A 909 -21.97 10.95 10.17
CA TYR A 909 -23.22 10.27 9.87
C TYR A 909 -24.26 10.46 10.99
N THR A 910 -23.85 10.31 12.26
CA THR A 910 -24.69 10.57 13.44
C THR A 910 -25.09 12.05 13.55
N ALA A 911 -24.23 12.98 13.13
CA ALA A 911 -24.53 14.41 13.05
C ALA A 911 -25.38 14.81 11.82
N GLY A 912 -25.82 13.84 11.00
CA GLY A 912 -26.70 14.03 9.83
C GLY A 912 -25.98 14.26 8.50
N TYR A 913 -24.64 14.30 8.48
CA TYR A 913 -23.85 14.43 7.25
C TYR A 913 -23.60 13.04 6.65
N LYS A 914 -24.55 12.55 5.84
CA LYS A 914 -24.53 11.18 5.30
C LYS A 914 -23.79 11.06 3.97
N THR A 915 -23.71 12.14 3.20
CA THR A 915 -23.13 12.15 1.85
C THR A 915 -22.02 13.19 1.70
N LEU A 916 -21.19 13.02 0.67
CA LEU A 916 -20.23 14.04 0.24
C LEU A 916 -20.89 15.40 0.00
N THR A 917 -22.13 15.42 -0.51
CA THR A 917 -22.83 16.66 -0.82
C THR A 917 -23.27 17.42 0.44
N ASP A 918 -23.55 16.71 1.54
CA ASP A 918 -23.89 17.33 2.81
C ASP A 918 -22.65 18.01 3.40
N ILE A 919 -21.50 17.33 3.38
CA ILE A 919 -20.21 17.88 3.83
C ILE A 919 -19.75 19.04 2.94
N ALA A 920 -19.93 18.95 1.62
CA ALA A 920 -19.59 20.05 0.71
C ALA A 920 -20.48 21.30 0.89
N LYS A 921 -21.71 21.15 1.40
CA LYS A 921 -22.59 22.28 1.75
C LYS A 921 -22.30 22.85 3.15
N ALA A 922 -21.73 22.05 4.05
CA ALA A 922 -21.51 22.42 5.45
C ALA A 922 -20.53 23.60 5.61
N ASN A 923 -20.73 24.38 6.68
CA ASN A 923 -19.76 25.38 7.11
C ASN A 923 -18.67 24.72 7.98
N PRO A 924 -17.36 24.92 7.73
CA PRO A 924 -16.31 24.37 8.56
C PRO A 924 -16.44 24.66 10.06
N ARG A 925 -17.02 25.81 10.45
CA ARG A 925 -17.25 26.13 11.88
C ARG A 925 -18.37 25.28 12.50
N GLU A 926 -19.46 25.09 11.77
CA GLU A 926 -20.58 24.25 12.19
C GLU A 926 -20.14 22.78 12.37
N LEU A 927 -19.24 22.30 11.50
CA LEU A 927 -18.63 20.98 11.67
C LEU A 927 -17.80 20.87 12.95
N MET A 928 -17.08 21.92 13.38
CA MET A 928 -16.34 21.88 14.65
C MET A 928 -17.26 21.81 15.86
N GLU A 929 -18.39 22.52 15.83
CA GLU A 929 -19.37 22.54 16.93
C GLU A 929 -20.11 21.21 17.06
N LYS A 930 -20.42 20.55 15.94
CA LYS A 930 -21.13 19.26 15.91
C LYS A 930 -20.23 18.03 16.04
N ILE A 931 -18.95 18.11 15.68
CA ILE A 931 -18.03 16.96 15.64
C ILE A 931 -16.94 17.11 16.71
N VAL A 932 -17.03 16.24 17.72
CA VAL A 932 -16.11 16.21 18.86
C VAL A 932 -14.66 16.04 18.39
N HIS A 933 -13.78 16.93 18.89
CA HIS A 933 -12.35 16.99 18.55
C HIS A 933 -12.01 17.19 17.06
N LEU A 934 -12.79 18.00 16.32
CA LEU A 934 -12.45 18.40 14.95
C LEU A 934 -11.82 19.82 14.90
N PRO A 935 -10.52 19.98 14.59
CA PRO A 935 -9.89 21.29 14.43
C PRO A 935 -10.33 22.02 13.16
N TYR A 936 -10.42 23.36 13.20
CA TYR A 936 -10.85 24.20 12.05
C TYR A 936 -10.08 23.90 10.75
N LYS A 937 -8.77 23.70 10.84
CA LYS A 937 -7.90 23.39 9.70
C LYS A 937 -8.34 22.09 9.00
N ILE A 938 -8.66 21.06 9.78
CA ILE A 938 -9.11 19.75 9.28
C ILE A 938 -10.55 19.84 8.77
N ALA A 939 -11.45 20.53 9.48
CA ALA A 939 -12.82 20.78 9.00
C ALA A 939 -12.84 21.48 7.63
N ASN A 940 -12.01 22.52 7.46
CA ASN A 940 -11.91 23.26 6.20
C ASN A 940 -11.28 22.41 5.08
N GLN A 941 -10.30 21.56 5.40
CA GLN A 941 -9.72 20.61 4.45
C GLN A 941 -10.76 19.58 3.98
N ILE A 942 -11.54 19.01 4.89
CA ILE A 942 -12.60 18.03 4.59
C ILE A 942 -13.67 18.65 3.68
N VAL A 943 -14.19 19.85 4.02
CA VAL A 943 -15.19 20.55 3.19
C VAL A 943 -14.64 20.91 1.81
N SER A 944 -13.36 21.33 1.73
CA SER A 944 -12.72 21.67 0.46
C SER A 944 -12.53 20.44 -0.42
N ALA A 945 -12.10 19.32 0.15
CA ALA A 945 -11.96 18.05 -0.56
C ALA A 945 -13.31 17.49 -1.04
N ALA A 946 -14.36 17.57 -0.22
CA ALA A 946 -15.72 17.19 -0.62
C ALA A 946 -16.18 17.96 -1.86
N LYS A 947 -15.94 19.29 -1.88
CA LYS A 947 -16.24 20.14 -3.04
C LYS A 947 -15.43 19.74 -4.27
N MET A 948 -14.13 19.46 -4.13
CA MET A 948 -13.29 19.03 -5.25
C MET A 948 -13.74 17.68 -5.84
N ILE A 949 -13.97 16.67 -5.01
CA ILE A 949 -14.41 15.33 -5.45
C ILE A 949 -15.77 15.42 -6.19
N ILE A 950 -16.69 16.26 -5.71
CA ILE A 950 -17.98 16.48 -6.40
C ILE A 950 -17.80 17.22 -7.72
N MET A 951 -16.96 18.26 -7.77
CA MET A 951 -16.66 18.97 -9.02
C MET A 951 -16.03 18.05 -10.05
N GLU A 952 -15.07 17.20 -9.66
CA GLU A 952 -14.44 16.24 -10.55
C GLU A 952 -15.42 15.14 -11.03
N LYS A 953 -16.26 14.60 -10.14
CA LYS A 953 -17.32 13.66 -10.54
C LYS A 953 -18.33 14.30 -11.50
N ALA A 954 -18.65 15.57 -11.34
CA ALA A 954 -19.54 16.31 -12.24
C ALA A 954 -18.88 16.65 -13.60
N GLU A 955 -17.59 17.05 -13.60
CA GLU A 955 -16.81 17.25 -14.83
C GLU A 955 -16.70 15.95 -15.63
N ALA A 956 -16.41 14.81 -14.97
CA ALA A 956 -16.33 13.50 -15.61
C ALA A 956 -17.65 13.06 -16.25
N LEU A 957 -18.78 13.17 -15.52
CA LEU A 957 -20.12 12.87 -16.07
C LEU A 957 -20.49 13.78 -17.25
N HIS A 958 -19.99 15.01 -17.27
CA HIS A 958 -20.22 15.93 -18.39
C HIS A 958 -19.41 15.53 -19.63
N GLU A 959 -18.13 15.16 -19.48
CA GLU A 959 -17.30 14.65 -20.59
C GLU A 959 -17.83 13.30 -21.12
N GLU A 960 -18.36 12.43 -20.26
CA GLU A 960 -19.02 11.17 -20.64
C GLU A 960 -20.32 11.42 -21.44
N ALA A 961 -21.13 12.42 -21.03
CA ALA A 961 -22.30 12.84 -21.80
C ALA A 961 -21.92 13.48 -23.15
N GLU A 962 -20.85 14.28 -23.22
CA GLU A 962 -20.31 14.81 -24.49
C GLU A 962 -19.85 13.66 -25.42
N LEU A 963 -19.17 12.64 -24.88
CA LEU A 963 -18.76 11.45 -25.62
C LEU A 963 -19.94 10.67 -26.22
N LEU A 964 -20.96 10.40 -25.42
CA LEU A 964 -22.17 9.68 -25.87
C LEU A 964 -22.96 10.47 -26.92
N MET A 965 -23.01 11.80 -26.80
CA MET A 965 -23.64 12.64 -27.83
C MET A 965 -22.86 12.61 -29.16
N GLU A 966 -21.53 12.67 -29.15
CA GLU A 966 -20.75 12.55 -30.39
C GLU A 966 -20.83 11.15 -31.02
N GLU A 967 -20.92 10.10 -30.21
CA GLU A 967 -21.10 8.73 -30.70
C GLU A 967 -22.49 8.55 -31.32
N PHE A 968 -23.52 9.16 -30.71
CA PHE A 968 -24.85 9.26 -31.28
C PHE A 968 -24.86 10.06 -32.60
N ASP A 969 -24.22 11.22 -32.66
CA ASP A 969 -24.12 12.06 -33.87
C ASP A 969 -23.37 11.35 -35.00
N LYS A 970 -22.30 10.59 -34.70
CA LYS A 970 -21.61 9.75 -35.69
C LYS A 970 -22.48 8.62 -36.22
N ASN A 971 -23.18 7.92 -35.33
CA ASN A 971 -24.10 6.85 -35.71
C ASN A 971 -25.27 7.41 -36.54
N PHE A 972 -25.78 8.60 -36.19
CA PHE A 972 -26.82 9.31 -36.94
C PHE A 972 -26.31 9.81 -38.31
N SER A 973 -25.06 10.27 -38.39
CA SER A 973 -24.38 10.61 -39.65
C SER A 973 -24.26 9.39 -40.57
N MET A 974 -23.77 8.25 -40.06
CA MET A 974 -23.67 7.01 -40.84
C MET A 974 -25.03 6.46 -41.27
N LEU A 975 -26.07 6.60 -40.43
CA LEU A 975 -27.45 6.27 -40.80
C LEU A 975 -27.96 7.18 -41.93
N ASN A 976 -27.71 8.49 -41.88
CA ASN A 976 -28.07 9.40 -42.95
C ASN A 976 -27.29 9.15 -44.25
N GLU A 977 -26.01 8.78 -44.18
CA GLU A 977 -25.23 8.35 -45.34
C GLU A 977 -25.80 7.04 -45.94
N ALA A 978 -26.13 6.04 -45.13
CA ALA A 978 -26.75 4.80 -45.60
C ALA A 978 -28.15 5.02 -46.23
N VAL A 979 -28.94 5.94 -45.68
CA VAL A 979 -30.25 6.34 -46.24
C VAL A 979 -30.09 7.15 -47.53
N ASN A 980 -29.10 8.04 -47.64
CA ASN A 980 -28.85 8.81 -48.86
C ASN A 980 -28.26 7.96 -50.01
N VAL A 981 -27.65 6.80 -49.73
CA VAL A 981 -27.17 5.85 -50.75
C VAL A 981 -28.32 4.99 -51.34
N SER A 982 -29.52 5.03 -50.77
CA SER A 982 -30.67 4.19 -51.17
C SER A 982 -31.78 4.91 -51.94
N ILE A 983 -31.47 6.06 -52.58
CA ILE A 983 -32.36 6.73 -53.56
C ILE A 983 -31.70 6.69 -54.96
N PRO A 984 -32.11 5.77 -55.85
CA PRO A 984 -31.76 5.85 -57.26
C PRO A 984 -32.57 6.98 -57.93
N SER A 985 -31.90 7.75 -58.79
CA SER A 985 -32.51 8.73 -59.71
C SER A 985 -33.16 8.04 -60.93
#